data_AF-A0A7W1JMA7-F1
#
_entry.id   AF-A0A7W1JMA7-F1
#
_cell.length_a   1.000
_cell.length_b   1.000
_cell.length_c   1.000
_cell.angle_alpha   90.00
_cell.angle_beta   90.00
_cell.angle_gamma   90.00
#
_symmetry.space_group_name_H-M   'P 1'
#
loop_
_entity.id
_entity.type
_entity.pdbx_description
1 polymer ?
#
loop_
_entity_poly.entity_id
_entity_poly.type
_entity_poly.pdbx_seq_one_letter_code
_entity_poly.pdbx_strand_id
1 'polypeptide(L)'
;MLLRFFVIVFISIYSTLLSAKDIAVVSLAAGDEYQKIVNLSVENKNSYCQQHGYDFICGKESLDPSRPIQWTKIPLILKAMENPSYKWIFWTDADSLIMNLATPVEELIDEKYNFIIAKDFNGINAGQFLIKNCDWSKEFLKNIYAHTECIDHPWWSQKAMIIEFEQKPPLQTFVKYIPQRLINSYASEANRVSHNSTYRPGDFVIHFAGVDDFNLKKLMDVYSKKVINNSEIPSLEQYLTIYGFLLFPFESQMNESYATKSQLKQFNERLKQNPEIRTILEVGLNGGHSANNFFQNCPKLQKLISIDINKHPYTSAATEYLKGKYKDRFSFIEGDSLLKILEYSSQPEIEKCDLIFVDGNHSYIHCLNDILISQRLAKPNTLLWINSYDNQEVRKAVDACVNLGAIKIDSEQASEDSNGNRYWIEARYQFTETPKDISGLENKKPQKNNEIDISRYEKKVYSQNGEDGVLVELFNYIKPDHKYFVEFGVESGSQCNTRLLRTKYQWNGLMMDGSHANAEINLHQELITAENINTLFDKYKVPYNLDLLSIDLDFNDFYIWNAISPDYKPKVVVIEYNASHLPEEDKIVEYDSQGKWDYSNYFGASILAMARLGNKKGYSLVYADNNGVNLFFVRNDLLSILPVKIKNAGDIGKIYKAPKYGVGPNGGHPVDAKNRLYLSSIDVLK
;
A
#
# COMPACT_ATOMS: atom_id res chain seq x y z
N MET A 1 -46.71 14.10 -12.85
CA MET A 1 -47.34 13.16 -11.89
C MET A 1 -47.03 11.75 -12.36
N LEU A 2 -46.10 11.06 -11.67
CA LEU A 2 -45.87 9.59 -11.65
C LEU A 2 -45.61 8.86 -13.00
N LEU A 3 -44.70 7.89 -13.17
CA LEU A 3 -43.73 7.21 -12.31
C LEU A 3 -42.78 6.43 -13.27
N ARG A 4 -41.58 6.15 -12.77
CA ARG A 4 -40.53 5.26 -13.29
C ARG A 4 -41.06 3.85 -13.63
N PHE A 5 -40.41 3.11 -14.55
CA PHE A 5 -39.52 1.96 -14.21
C PHE A 5 -39.15 1.05 -15.42
N PHE A 6 -37.93 0.50 -15.31
CA PHE A 6 -37.33 -0.68 -15.97
C PHE A 6 -36.77 -0.57 -17.39
N VAL A 7 -35.47 -0.25 -17.47
CA VAL A 7 -34.55 -0.91 -18.41
C VAL A 7 -33.77 -1.95 -17.61
N ILE A 8 -34.13 -3.22 -17.79
CA ILE A 8 -33.37 -4.37 -17.31
C ILE A 8 -32.30 -4.65 -18.36
N VAL A 9 -31.03 -4.37 -18.04
CA VAL A 9 -29.90 -4.98 -18.75
C VAL A 9 -29.56 -6.25 -18.00
N PHE A 10 -29.95 -7.39 -18.58
CA PHE A 10 -29.48 -8.71 -18.17
C PHE A 10 -27.98 -8.81 -18.48
N ILE A 11 -27.14 -8.66 -17.46
CA ILE A 11 -25.83 -9.31 -17.45
C ILE A 11 -26.02 -10.61 -16.68
N SER A 12 -26.17 -11.70 -17.44
CA SER A 12 -26.07 -13.07 -16.92
C SER A 12 -24.62 -13.37 -16.56
N ILE A 13 -24.24 -13.14 -15.31
CA ILE A 13 -23.14 -13.88 -14.67
C ILE A 13 -23.82 -14.84 -13.70
N TYR A 14 -23.86 -16.13 -14.06
CA TYR A 14 -24.11 -17.19 -13.09
C TYR A 14 -22.91 -17.24 -12.14
N SER A 15 -22.87 -16.39 -11.11
CA SER A 15 -22.27 -16.80 -9.85
C SER A 15 -23.38 -17.46 -9.05
N THR A 16 -23.36 -18.79 -8.95
CA THR A 16 -24.16 -19.45 -7.93
C THR A 16 -23.66 -18.95 -6.59
N LEU A 17 -24.43 -18.09 -5.91
CA LEU A 17 -24.21 -17.77 -4.50
C LEU A 17 -24.10 -19.10 -3.75
N LEU A 18 -22.97 -19.32 -3.09
CA LEU A 18 -22.80 -20.47 -2.19
C LEU A 18 -23.91 -20.43 -1.14
N SER A 19 -24.50 -21.58 -0.88
CA SER A 19 -25.40 -21.77 0.25
C SER A 19 -24.70 -22.59 1.32
N ALA A 20 -25.16 -22.50 2.58
CA ALA A 20 -24.58 -23.27 3.67
C ALA A 20 -24.52 -24.79 3.40
N LYS A 21 -25.46 -25.33 2.62
CA LYS A 21 -25.47 -26.75 2.21
C LYS A 21 -24.34 -27.13 1.25
N ASP A 22 -23.66 -26.14 0.68
CA ASP A 22 -22.52 -26.32 -0.21
C ASP A 22 -21.19 -26.54 0.57
N ILE A 23 -21.19 -26.44 1.89
CA ILE A 23 -19.97 -26.47 2.72
C ILE A 23 -20.03 -27.59 3.75
N ALA A 24 -18.97 -28.40 3.81
CA ALA A 24 -18.72 -29.33 4.91
C ALA A 24 -17.48 -28.90 5.71
N VAL A 25 -17.60 -28.89 7.04
CA VAL A 25 -16.46 -28.70 7.94
C VAL A 25 -16.01 -30.08 8.41
N VAL A 26 -14.74 -30.40 8.20
CA VAL A 26 -14.19 -31.74 8.41
C VAL A 26 -13.05 -31.70 9.42
N SER A 27 -13.08 -32.62 10.39
CA SER A 27 -12.06 -32.76 11.42
C SER A 27 -11.80 -34.24 11.76
N LEU A 28 -10.72 -34.51 12.50
CA LEU A 28 -10.33 -35.86 12.94
C LEU A 28 -9.93 -35.83 14.41
N ALA A 29 -10.72 -36.48 15.25
CA ALA A 29 -10.46 -36.70 16.67
C ALA A 29 -10.40 -38.21 16.93
N ALA A 30 -9.28 -38.84 16.59
CA ALA A 30 -9.13 -40.29 16.68
C ALA A 30 -8.42 -40.75 17.96
N GLY A 31 -8.94 -41.81 18.57
CA GLY A 31 -8.45 -42.39 19.83
C GLY A 31 -9.22 -41.88 21.06
N ASP A 32 -9.54 -42.77 22.00
CA ASP A 32 -10.46 -42.47 23.11
C ASP A 32 -9.94 -41.38 24.06
N GLU A 33 -8.66 -41.41 24.40
CA GLU A 33 -8.06 -40.38 25.28
C GLU A 33 -7.94 -39.03 24.58
N TYR A 34 -7.54 -39.03 23.29
CA TYR A 34 -7.45 -37.81 22.51
C TYR A 34 -8.81 -37.16 22.30
N GLN A 35 -9.87 -37.96 22.03
CA GLN A 35 -11.25 -37.46 21.96
C GLN A 35 -11.68 -36.74 23.24
N LYS A 36 -11.29 -37.22 24.43
CA LYS A 36 -11.57 -36.53 25.70
C LYS A 36 -10.84 -35.20 25.82
N ILE A 37 -9.62 -35.11 25.26
CA ILE A 37 -8.81 -33.88 25.27
C ILE A 37 -9.42 -32.82 24.35
N VAL A 38 -9.81 -33.20 23.14
CA VAL A 38 -10.31 -32.27 22.11
C VAL A 38 -11.84 -32.15 22.07
N ASN A 39 -12.57 -32.70 23.05
CA ASN A 39 -14.04 -32.67 23.07
C ASN A 39 -14.60 -31.24 22.95
N LEU A 40 -13.97 -30.27 23.62
CA LEU A 40 -14.35 -28.85 23.52
C LEU A 40 -14.24 -28.31 22.09
N SER A 41 -13.23 -28.76 21.35
CA SER A 41 -13.04 -28.38 19.95
C SER A 41 -14.10 -29.02 19.04
N VAL A 42 -14.45 -30.28 19.27
CA VAL A 42 -15.54 -30.96 18.55
C VAL A 42 -16.88 -30.26 18.81
N GLU A 43 -17.20 -29.94 20.07
CA GLU A 43 -18.42 -29.22 20.44
C GLU A 43 -18.46 -27.80 19.87
N ASN A 44 -17.33 -27.08 19.91
CA ASN A 44 -17.19 -25.75 19.34
C ASN A 44 -17.45 -25.74 17.83
N LYS A 45 -16.82 -26.66 17.08
CA LYS A 45 -17.01 -26.79 15.63
C LYS A 45 -18.42 -27.24 15.28
N ASN A 46 -18.98 -28.19 16.02
CA ASN A 46 -20.36 -28.62 15.84
C ASN A 46 -21.36 -27.47 16.04
N SER A 47 -21.18 -26.68 17.10
CA SER A 47 -22.03 -25.52 17.39
C SER A 47 -21.93 -24.45 16.31
N TYR A 48 -20.71 -24.16 15.82
CA TYR A 48 -20.48 -23.26 14.69
C TYR A 48 -21.19 -23.74 13.41
N CYS A 49 -21.06 -25.02 13.07
CA CYS A 49 -21.70 -25.58 11.89
C CYS A 49 -23.24 -25.53 12.00
N GLN A 50 -23.80 -25.82 13.18
CA GLN A 50 -25.22 -25.68 13.44
C GLN A 50 -25.71 -24.23 13.28
N GLN A 51 -24.93 -23.24 13.75
CA GLN A 51 -25.28 -21.83 13.64
C GLN A 51 -25.37 -21.37 12.18
N HIS A 52 -24.45 -21.83 11.33
CA HIS A 52 -24.37 -21.38 9.93
C HIS A 52 -25.04 -22.33 8.93
N GLY A 53 -25.45 -23.52 9.36
CA GLY A 53 -26.11 -24.51 8.52
C GLY A 53 -25.17 -25.39 7.69
N TYR A 54 -23.91 -25.54 8.11
CA TYR A 54 -22.95 -26.46 7.50
C TYR A 54 -23.09 -27.88 8.07
N ASP A 55 -22.66 -28.89 7.31
CA ASP A 55 -22.47 -30.24 7.85
C ASP A 55 -21.12 -30.35 8.55
N PHE A 56 -21.12 -30.88 9.77
CA PHE A 56 -19.90 -31.18 10.51
C PHE A 56 -19.58 -32.69 10.47
N ILE A 57 -18.42 -33.04 9.91
CA ILE A 57 -17.94 -34.41 9.78
C ILE A 57 -16.69 -34.58 10.64
N CYS A 58 -16.79 -35.35 11.73
CA CYS A 58 -15.66 -35.64 12.61
C CYS A 58 -15.32 -37.14 12.56
N GLY A 59 -14.17 -37.46 11.96
CA GLY A 59 -13.62 -38.82 11.97
C GLY A 59 -13.11 -39.20 13.36
N LYS A 60 -13.29 -40.47 13.75
CA LYS A 60 -12.94 -40.98 15.09
C LYS A 60 -11.95 -42.15 15.10
N GLU A 61 -11.66 -42.70 13.92
CA GLU A 61 -10.86 -43.91 13.75
C GLU A 61 -9.95 -43.76 12.53
N SER A 62 -8.89 -44.58 12.45
CA SER A 62 -8.05 -44.63 11.26
C SER A 62 -8.83 -45.24 10.09
N LEU A 63 -8.74 -44.60 8.92
CA LEU A 63 -9.28 -45.15 7.67
C LEU A 63 -8.27 -46.01 6.91
N ASP A 64 -7.00 -45.95 7.28
CA ASP A 64 -5.93 -46.78 6.72
C ASP A 64 -4.92 -47.15 7.83
N PRO A 65 -5.05 -48.35 8.42
CA PRO A 65 -4.15 -48.81 9.48
C PRO A 65 -2.68 -48.96 9.05
N SER A 66 -2.36 -48.92 7.76
CA SER A 66 -0.98 -49.00 7.25
C SER A 66 -0.20 -47.69 7.42
N ARG A 67 -0.85 -46.60 7.82
CA ARG A 67 -0.22 -45.28 8.00
C ARG A 67 -0.50 -44.70 9.38
N PRO A 68 0.37 -43.81 9.88
CA PRO A 68 0.09 -43.03 11.07
C PRO A 68 -1.24 -42.27 10.98
N ILE A 69 -1.91 -42.10 12.12
CA ILE A 69 -3.29 -41.56 12.18
C ILE A 69 -3.43 -40.20 11.48
N GLN A 70 -2.38 -39.37 11.47
CA GLN A 70 -2.32 -38.05 10.83
C GLN A 70 -2.59 -38.10 9.31
N TRP A 71 -2.34 -39.24 8.67
CA TRP A 71 -2.63 -39.45 7.25
C TRP A 71 -4.12 -39.63 6.96
N THR A 72 -4.94 -39.97 7.96
CA THR A 72 -6.40 -40.20 7.81
C THR A 72 -7.14 -38.97 7.29
N LYS A 73 -6.57 -37.76 7.43
CA LYS A 73 -7.17 -36.54 6.88
C LYS A 73 -7.45 -36.64 5.39
N ILE A 74 -6.54 -37.24 4.62
CA ILE A 74 -6.66 -37.31 3.16
C ILE A 74 -7.83 -38.22 2.72
N PRO A 75 -7.92 -39.50 3.13
CA PRO A 75 -9.07 -40.34 2.80
C PRO A 75 -10.38 -39.83 3.40
N LEU A 76 -10.35 -39.16 4.56
CA LEU A 76 -11.55 -38.58 5.15
C LEU A 76 -12.12 -37.42 4.32
N ILE A 77 -11.25 -36.52 3.83
CA ILE A 77 -11.65 -35.44 2.92
C ILE A 77 -12.15 -36.01 1.58
N LEU A 78 -11.44 -37.00 1.01
CA LEU A 78 -11.87 -37.65 -0.23
C LEU A 78 -13.25 -38.30 -0.09
N LYS A 79 -13.52 -38.95 1.05
CA LYS A 79 -14.84 -39.52 1.36
C LYS A 79 -15.91 -38.44 1.49
N ALA A 80 -15.61 -37.30 2.13
CA ALA A 80 -16.54 -36.17 2.17
C ALA A 80 -16.85 -35.62 0.77
N MET A 81 -15.85 -35.56 -0.12
CA MET A 81 -16.01 -35.12 -1.52
C MET A 81 -16.89 -36.05 -2.38
N GLU A 82 -17.22 -37.26 -1.92
CA GLU A 82 -18.16 -38.15 -2.59
C GLU A 82 -19.59 -37.61 -2.56
N ASN A 83 -19.93 -36.75 -1.58
CA ASN A 83 -21.20 -36.04 -1.58
C ASN A 83 -21.13 -34.86 -2.56
N PRO A 84 -21.90 -34.88 -3.66
CA PRO A 84 -21.85 -33.84 -4.68
C PRO A 84 -22.48 -32.52 -4.22
N SER A 85 -23.20 -32.48 -3.09
CA SER A 85 -23.72 -31.22 -2.56
C SER A 85 -22.61 -30.34 -2.01
N TYR A 86 -21.53 -30.91 -1.47
CA TYR A 86 -20.43 -30.12 -0.93
C TYR A 86 -19.57 -29.58 -2.08
N LYS A 87 -19.64 -28.28 -2.33
CA LYS A 87 -18.76 -27.56 -3.26
C LYS A 87 -17.43 -27.19 -2.62
N TRP A 88 -17.41 -27.00 -1.30
CA TRP A 88 -16.22 -26.69 -0.53
C TRP A 88 -16.14 -27.53 0.74
N ILE A 89 -14.91 -27.88 1.11
CA ILE A 89 -14.59 -28.53 2.38
C ILE A 89 -13.64 -27.62 3.15
N PHE A 90 -13.99 -27.31 4.39
CA PHE A 90 -13.08 -26.68 5.34
C PHE A 90 -12.48 -27.76 6.24
N TRP A 91 -11.20 -28.07 6.04
CA TRP A 91 -10.44 -28.93 6.94
C TRP A 91 -9.93 -28.12 8.13
N THR A 92 -10.18 -28.64 9.33
CA THR A 92 -9.73 -28.04 10.58
C THR A 92 -9.31 -29.10 11.61
N ASP A 93 -8.04 -29.11 12.00
CA ASP A 93 -7.49 -30.11 12.93
C ASP A 93 -8.21 -30.06 14.30
N ALA A 94 -8.25 -31.18 15.02
CA ALA A 94 -8.99 -31.26 16.28
C ALA A 94 -8.34 -30.46 17.42
N ASP A 95 -7.04 -30.17 17.36
CA ASP A 95 -6.30 -29.28 18.26
C ASP A 95 -6.47 -27.79 17.92
N SER A 96 -7.68 -27.37 17.56
CA SER A 96 -8.01 -25.97 17.23
C SER A 96 -9.42 -25.58 17.69
N LEU A 97 -9.69 -24.29 17.84
CA LEU A 97 -11.02 -23.74 18.12
C LEU A 97 -11.39 -22.68 17.08
N ILE A 98 -12.67 -22.66 16.68
CA ILE A 98 -13.30 -21.53 15.99
C ILE A 98 -13.62 -20.48 17.04
N MET A 99 -12.95 -19.34 16.93
CA MET A 99 -12.92 -18.27 17.93
C MET A 99 -13.88 -17.13 17.61
N ASN A 100 -14.13 -16.87 16.32
CA ASN A 100 -15.14 -15.93 15.87
C ASN A 100 -16.30 -16.70 15.24
N LEU A 101 -17.36 -16.92 16.02
CA LEU A 101 -18.52 -17.68 15.55
C LEU A 101 -19.42 -16.86 14.63
N ALA A 102 -19.23 -15.55 14.51
CA ALA A 102 -20.04 -14.69 13.65
C ALA A 102 -19.60 -14.75 12.17
N THR A 103 -18.31 -14.98 11.90
CA THR A 103 -17.77 -15.04 10.52
C THR A 103 -18.20 -16.33 9.83
N PRO A 104 -18.94 -16.27 8.70
CA PRO A 104 -19.28 -17.44 7.90
C PRO A 104 -18.07 -17.92 7.06
N VAL A 105 -18.01 -19.21 6.71
CA VAL A 105 -16.88 -19.79 5.95
C VAL A 105 -16.80 -19.21 4.53
N GLU A 106 -17.94 -18.82 3.96
CA GLU A 106 -18.09 -18.21 2.65
C GLU A 106 -17.23 -16.94 2.50
N GLU A 107 -17.03 -16.16 3.57
CA GLU A 107 -16.18 -14.95 3.53
C GLU A 107 -14.70 -15.28 3.30
N LEU A 108 -14.28 -16.52 3.59
CA LEU A 108 -12.92 -17.00 3.38
C LEU A 108 -12.72 -17.61 1.99
N ILE A 109 -13.79 -17.83 1.24
CA ILE A 109 -13.77 -18.49 -0.07
C ILE A 109 -13.53 -17.47 -1.17
N ASP A 110 -12.56 -17.78 -2.03
CA ASP A 110 -12.32 -17.10 -3.30
C ASP A 110 -12.49 -18.11 -4.43
N GLU A 111 -13.65 -18.05 -5.10
CA GLU A 111 -14.06 -19.00 -6.14
C GLU A 111 -13.09 -19.10 -7.33
N LYS A 112 -12.14 -18.16 -7.48
CA LYS A 112 -11.07 -18.21 -8.48
C LYS A 112 -10.05 -19.32 -8.21
N TYR A 113 -9.97 -19.79 -6.96
CA TYR A 113 -8.98 -20.77 -6.52
C TYR A 113 -9.67 -22.08 -6.14
N ASN A 114 -8.91 -23.17 -6.13
CA ASN A 114 -9.38 -24.49 -5.72
C ASN A 114 -8.90 -24.86 -4.30
N PHE A 115 -7.86 -24.19 -3.81
CA PHE A 115 -7.25 -24.49 -2.51
C PHE A 115 -6.84 -23.19 -1.82
N ILE A 116 -7.19 -23.02 -0.55
CA ILE A 116 -6.92 -21.81 0.24
C ILE A 116 -6.26 -22.22 1.54
N ILE A 117 -5.05 -21.73 1.79
CA ILE A 117 -4.24 -22.14 2.93
C ILE A 117 -3.41 -20.98 3.49
N ALA A 118 -3.11 -21.03 4.78
CA ALA A 118 -2.19 -20.09 5.42
C ALA A 118 -0.72 -20.50 5.24
N LYS A 119 0.17 -19.51 5.09
CA LYS A 119 1.62 -19.72 5.25
C LYS A 119 2.03 -19.49 6.69
N ASP A 120 2.87 -20.37 7.22
CA ASP A 120 3.53 -20.19 8.52
C ASP A 120 5.06 -20.16 8.36
N PHE A 121 5.80 -20.16 9.46
CA PHE A 121 7.26 -20.13 9.44
C PHE A 121 7.91 -21.38 8.81
N ASN A 122 7.17 -22.47 8.60
CA ASN A 122 7.62 -23.68 7.89
C ASN A 122 7.17 -23.70 6.41
N GLY A 123 6.65 -22.59 5.89
CA GLY A 123 6.10 -22.49 4.54
C GLY A 123 4.59 -22.64 4.53
N ILE A 124 4.06 -23.77 4.99
CA ILE A 124 2.62 -23.99 5.22
C ILE A 124 2.38 -24.83 6.48
N ASN A 125 1.19 -24.68 7.05
CA ASN A 125 0.64 -25.62 8.03
C ASN A 125 -0.62 -26.28 7.46
N ALA A 126 -0.66 -27.60 7.39
CA ALA A 126 -1.76 -28.35 6.79
C ALA A 126 -2.89 -28.69 7.78
N GLY A 127 -2.99 -27.96 8.89
CA GLY A 127 -4.03 -28.15 9.88
C GLY A 127 -5.31 -27.36 9.60
N GLN A 128 -5.22 -26.29 8.79
CA GLN A 128 -6.34 -25.41 8.48
C GLN A 128 -6.28 -25.03 6.99
N PHE A 129 -7.26 -25.47 6.19
CA PHE A 129 -7.35 -25.09 4.78
C PHE A 129 -8.76 -25.31 4.22
N LEU A 130 -9.11 -24.56 3.17
CA LEU A 130 -10.31 -24.79 2.37
C LEU A 130 -9.94 -25.43 1.04
N ILE A 131 -10.71 -26.41 0.61
CA ILE A 131 -10.51 -27.12 -0.66
C ILE A 131 -11.83 -27.28 -1.41
N LYS A 132 -11.84 -26.89 -2.68
CA LYS A 132 -12.98 -27.02 -3.58
C LYS A 132 -13.20 -28.47 -3.96
N ASN A 133 -14.45 -28.95 -3.99
CA ASN A 133 -14.78 -30.27 -4.49
C ASN A 133 -14.79 -30.26 -6.02
N CYS A 134 -13.62 -30.50 -6.62
CA CYS A 134 -13.44 -30.62 -8.06
C CYS A 134 -12.42 -31.71 -8.39
N ASP A 135 -12.35 -32.10 -9.66
CA ASP A 135 -11.46 -33.18 -10.11
C ASP A 135 -9.99 -32.89 -9.80
N TRP A 136 -9.57 -31.64 -9.98
CA TRP A 136 -8.23 -31.19 -9.64
C TRP A 136 -7.90 -31.43 -8.16
N SER A 137 -8.80 -31.06 -7.25
CA SER A 137 -8.60 -31.22 -5.81
C SER A 137 -8.55 -32.69 -5.40
N LYS A 138 -9.38 -33.54 -6.02
CA LYS A 138 -9.37 -34.99 -5.78
C LYS A 138 -8.06 -35.62 -6.24
N GLU A 139 -7.56 -35.22 -7.41
CA GLU A 139 -6.27 -35.67 -7.92
C GLU A 139 -5.11 -35.18 -7.05
N PHE A 140 -5.13 -33.91 -6.64
CA PHE A 140 -4.15 -33.33 -5.73
C PHE A 140 -4.06 -34.10 -4.41
N LEU A 141 -5.21 -34.40 -3.77
CA LEU A 141 -5.25 -35.20 -2.54
C LEU A 141 -4.73 -36.63 -2.75
N LYS A 142 -5.05 -37.28 -3.88
CA LYS A 142 -4.52 -38.61 -4.22
C LYS A 142 -3.01 -38.58 -4.41
N ASN A 143 -2.47 -37.55 -5.04
CA ASN A 143 -1.02 -37.37 -5.22
C ASN A 143 -0.32 -37.18 -3.86
N ILE A 144 -0.88 -36.32 -2.98
CA ILE A 144 -0.39 -36.19 -1.59
C ILE A 144 -0.36 -37.56 -0.91
N TYR A 145 -1.43 -38.36 -1.04
CA TYR A 145 -1.49 -39.71 -0.47
C TYR A 145 -0.45 -40.67 -1.06
N ALA A 146 -0.06 -40.50 -2.32
CA ALA A 146 0.88 -41.37 -3.01
C ALA A 146 2.33 -41.22 -2.52
N HIS A 147 2.68 -40.15 -1.80
CA HIS A 147 4.02 -39.93 -1.24
C HIS A 147 4.34 -40.89 -0.07
N THR A 148 4.68 -42.13 -0.38
CA THR A 148 5.04 -43.16 0.61
C THR A 148 6.31 -42.82 1.39
N GLU A 149 7.22 -42.04 0.82
CA GLU A 149 8.43 -41.55 1.47
C GLU A 149 8.15 -40.57 2.61
N CYS A 150 6.94 -39.99 2.67
CA CYS A 150 6.52 -39.08 3.73
C CYS A 150 5.75 -39.80 4.85
N ILE A 151 5.54 -41.13 4.78
CA ILE A 151 4.70 -41.86 5.74
C ILE A 151 5.18 -41.64 7.18
N ASP A 152 6.48 -41.80 7.44
CA ASP A 152 7.07 -41.67 8.78
C ASP A 152 7.76 -40.31 9.02
N HIS A 153 7.59 -39.35 8.10
CA HIS A 153 8.14 -38.01 8.28
C HIS A 153 7.45 -37.31 9.45
N PRO A 154 8.15 -36.51 10.30
CA PRO A 154 7.53 -35.81 11.44
C PRO A 154 6.40 -34.82 11.10
N TRP A 155 6.23 -34.51 9.81
CA TRP A 155 5.18 -33.63 9.30
C TRP A 155 4.17 -34.37 8.41
N TRP A 156 4.31 -35.69 8.22
CA TRP A 156 3.37 -36.55 7.52
C TRP A 156 2.84 -35.95 6.19
N SER A 157 1.52 -35.87 6.05
CA SER A 157 0.83 -35.32 4.89
C SER A 157 1.13 -33.83 4.62
N GLN A 158 1.55 -33.04 5.62
CA GLN A 158 2.02 -31.67 5.39
C GLN A 158 3.31 -31.67 4.57
N LYS A 159 4.25 -32.58 4.83
CA LYS A 159 5.48 -32.66 4.02
C LYS A 159 5.17 -33.09 2.59
N ALA A 160 4.29 -34.07 2.41
CA ALA A 160 3.84 -34.48 1.08
C ALA A 160 3.16 -33.33 0.32
N MET A 161 2.32 -32.53 1.01
CA MET A 161 1.71 -31.33 0.43
C MET A 161 2.75 -30.27 0.02
N ILE A 162 3.80 -30.07 0.82
CA ILE A 162 4.92 -29.17 0.47
C ILE A 162 5.62 -29.66 -0.80
N ILE A 163 5.91 -30.97 -0.90
CA ILE A 163 6.58 -31.55 -2.08
C ILE A 163 5.74 -31.32 -3.34
N GLU A 164 4.43 -31.59 -3.30
CA GLU A 164 3.55 -31.34 -4.44
C GLU A 164 3.56 -29.86 -4.85
N PHE A 165 3.47 -28.92 -3.90
CA PHE A 165 3.54 -27.48 -4.19
C PHE A 165 4.88 -27.03 -4.79
N GLU A 166 5.99 -27.66 -4.43
CA GLU A 166 7.33 -27.33 -4.97
C GLU A 166 7.58 -27.91 -6.37
N GLN A 167 7.05 -29.09 -6.68
CA GLN A 167 7.40 -29.84 -7.90
C GLN A 167 6.58 -29.48 -9.15
N LYS A 168 5.40 -28.84 -9.01
CA LYS A 168 4.49 -28.58 -10.13
C LYS A 168 4.12 -27.09 -10.22
N PRO A 169 4.85 -26.28 -11.01
CA PRO A 169 4.61 -24.84 -11.16
C PRO A 169 3.16 -24.43 -11.51
N PRO A 170 2.38 -25.20 -12.31
CA PRO A 170 0.97 -24.90 -12.57
C PRO A 170 0.05 -25.02 -11.34
N LEU A 171 0.49 -25.58 -10.20
CA LEU A 171 -0.33 -25.64 -8.99
C LEU A 171 -0.50 -24.25 -8.36
N GLN A 172 0.45 -23.33 -8.54
CA GLN A 172 0.38 -21.97 -7.96
C GLN A 172 -0.79 -21.15 -8.53
N THR A 173 -1.31 -21.49 -9.71
CA THR A 173 -2.48 -20.80 -10.29
C THR A 173 -3.81 -21.21 -9.65
N PHE A 174 -3.85 -22.32 -8.90
CA PHE A 174 -5.06 -22.84 -8.24
C PHE A 174 -5.06 -22.67 -6.71
N VAL A 175 -3.93 -22.23 -6.14
CA VAL A 175 -3.73 -22.12 -4.69
C VAL A 175 -3.68 -20.66 -4.28
N LYS A 176 -4.49 -20.28 -3.29
CA LYS A 176 -4.46 -18.97 -2.64
C LYS A 176 -3.78 -19.08 -1.28
N TYR A 177 -2.74 -18.28 -1.08
CA TYR A 177 -2.16 -18.08 0.24
C TYR A 177 -2.84 -16.92 0.95
N ILE A 178 -3.27 -17.14 2.19
CA ILE A 178 -3.86 -16.10 3.04
C ILE A 178 -3.02 -15.85 4.29
N PRO A 179 -3.13 -14.66 4.91
CA PRO A 179 -2.43 -14.37 6.16
C PRO A 179 -2.70 -15.43 7.23
N GLN A 180 -1.66 -15.81 7.97
CA GLN A 180 -1.74 -16.89 8.96
C GLN A 180 -2.87 -16.69 9.97
N ARG A 181 -3.02 -15.46 10.48
CA ARG A 181 -4.02 -15.15 11.50
C ARG A 181 -5.49 -15.22 11.05
N LEU A 182 -5.74 -15.34 9.74
CA LEU A 182 -7.11 -15.48 9.26
C LEU A 182 -7.69 -16.87 9.55
N ILE A 183 -6.92 -17.95 9.43
CA ILE A 183 -7.45 -19.31 9.64
C ILE A 183 -6.55 -20.21 10.48
N ASN A 184 -5.38 -19.73 10.91
CA ASN A 184 -4.36 -20.55 11.54
C ASN A 184 -3.50 -19.78 12.57
N SER A 185 -4.15 -18.97 13.42
CA SER A 185 -3.46 -18.27 14.50
C SER A 185 -2.95 -19.25 15.55
N TYR A 186 -1.75 -19.03 16.09
CA TYR A 186 -1.16 -19.86 17.13
C TYR A 186 -1.40 -19.27 18.52
N ALA A 187 -1.67 -20.12 19.51
CA ALA A 187 -1.71 -19.68 20.90
C ALA A 187 -0.37 -19.06 21.30
N SER A 188 -0.37 -17.97 22.09
CA SER A 188 0.87 -17.33 22.57
C SER A 188 1.80 -18.28 23.33
N GLU A 189 1.21 -19.33 23.89
CA GLU A 189 1.84 -20.39 24.66
C GLU A 189 2.41 -21.51 23.77
N ALA A 190 2.12 -21.50 22.46
CA ALA A 190 2.67 -22.45 21.51
C ALA A 190 4.13 -22.13 21.15
N ASN A 191 4.86 -23.14 20.69
CA ASN A 191 6.25 -22.98 20.27
C ASN A 191 6.34 -22.16 18.97
N ARG A 192 7.39 -21.33 18.86
CA ARG A 192 7.75 -20.59 17.63
C ARG A 192 6.63 -19.67 17.11
N VAL A 193 6.12 -18.81 17.99
CA VAL A 193 5.18 -17.75 17.63
C VAL A 193 5.87 -16.42 17.33
N SER A 194 5.31 -15.68 16.38
CA SER A 194 5.70 -14.33 16.02
C SER A 194 4.49 -13.39 16.16
N HIS A 195 4.72 -12.08 16.14
CA HIS A 195 3.63 -11.09 16.13
C HIS A 195 2.56 -11.38 15.06
N ASN A 196 2.98 -11.89 13.90
CA ASN A 196 2.09 -12.15 12.76
C ASN A 196 1.44 -13.55 12.77
N SER A 197 1.76 -14.39 13.76
CA SER A 197 1.17 -15.72 13.93
C SER A 197 0.38 -15.87 15.22
N THR A 198 0.66 -15.07 16.26
CA THR A 198 0.00 -15.17 17.56
C THR A 198 -1.47 -14.75 17.48
N TYR A 199 -2.35 -15.56 18.08
CA TYR A 199 -3.77 -15.30 18.22
C TYR A 199 -4.04 -13.95 18.89
N ARG A 200 -5.01 -13.23 18.34
CA ARG A 200 -5.64 -12.08 18.99
C ARG A 200 -7.15 -12.29 18.98
N PRO A 201 -7.89 -11.62 19.89
CA PRO A 201 -9.34 -11.61 19.82
C PRO A 201 -9.81 -11.41 18.38
N GLY A 202 -10.91 -12.05 17.98
CA GLY A 202 -11.55 -11.89 16.67
C GLY A 202 -10.87 -12.57 15.48
N ASP A 203 -9.67 -13.15 15.64
CA ASP A 203 -9.16 -14.14 14.69
C ASP A 203 -10.18 -15.29 14.56
N PHE A 204 -10.33 -15.85 13.35
CA PHE A 204 -11.37 -16.84 13.10
C PHE A 204 -11.07 -18.19 13.76
N VAL A 205 -9.82 -18.68 13.65
CA VAL A 205 -9.39 -19.96 14.22
C VAL A 205 -8.09 -19.80 15.00
N ILE A 206 -8.06 -20.37 16.20
CA ILE A 206 -6.82 -20.62 16.94
C ILE A 206 -6.44 -22.10 16.82
N HIS A 207 -5.18 -22.36 16.51
CA HIS A 207 -4.59 -23.68 16.37
C HIS A 207 -3.48 -23.85 17.42
N PHE A 208 -3.58 -24.92 18.21
CA PHE A 208 -2.63 -25.30 19.25
C PHE A 208 -1.50 -26.18 18.70
N ALA A 209 -0.98 -25.81 17.53
CA ALA A 209 0.01 -26.60 16.80
C ALA A 209 1.26 -26.87 17.64
N GLY A 210 1.59 -28.15 17.82
CA GLY A 210 2.78 -28.58 18.56
C GLY A 210 2.70 -28.42 20.08
N VAL A 211 1.50 -28.22 20.64
CA VAL A 211 1.23 -28.29 22.08
C VAL A 211 0.99 -29.74 22.48
N ASP A 212 1.61 -30.19 23.58
CA ASP A 212 1.37 -31.54 24.11
C ASP A 212 -0.04 -31.70 24.70
N ASP A 213 -0.54 -32.94 24.74
CA ASP A 213 -1.90 -33.29 25.19
C ASP A 213 -2.28 -32.73 26.57
N PHE A 214 -1.33 -32.67 27.51
CA PHE A 214 -1.58 -32.16 28.86
C PHE A 214 -1.84 -30.65 28.83
N ASN A 215 -1.00 -29.90 28.12
CA ASN A 215 -1.18 -28.47 27.95
C ASN A 215 -2.34 -28.12 27.01
N LEU A 216 -2.62 -28.97 26.02
CA LEU A 216 -3.67 -28.76 25.01
C LEU A 216 -5.04 -28.60 25.67
N LYS A 217 -5.42 -29.54 26.55
CA LYS A 217 -6.70 -29.48 27.27
C LYS A 217 -6.85 -28.18 28.07
N LYS A 218 -5.79 -27.81 28.80
CA LYS A 218 -5.76 -26.59 29.62
C LYS A 218 -5.90 -25.33 28.76
N LEU A 219 -5.21 -25.25 27.63
CA LEU A 219 -5.32 -24.12 26.73
C LEU A 219 -6.70 -24.06 26.08
N MET A 220 -7.28 -25.19 25.64
CA MET A 220 -8.65 -25.24 25.13
C MET A 220 -9.67 -24.74 26.16
N ASP A 221 -9.54 -25.13 27.43
CA ASP A 221 -10.40 -24.63 28.53
C ASP A 221 -10.27 -23.10 28.72
N VAL A 222 -9.08 -22.54 28.50
CA VAL A 222 -8.82 -21.09 28.63
C VAL A 222 -9.37 -20.33 27.42
N TYR A 223 -9.10 -20.80 26.21
CA TYR A 223 -9.48 -20.10 24.98
C TYR A 223 -10.95 -20.30 24.62
N SER A 224 -11.59 -21.42 24.97
CA SER A 224 -13.04 -21.61 24.78
C SER A 224 -13.87 -20.50 25.45
N LYS A 225 -13.40 -19.96 26.58
CA LYS A 225 -14.03 -18.82 27.29
C LYS A 225 -13.85 -17.48 26.60
N LYS A 226 -12.95 -17.39 25.61
CA LYS A 226 -12.66 -16.20 24.80
C LYS A 226 -13.35 -16.26 23.43
N VAL A 227 -14.10 -17.33 23.14
CA VAL A 227 -14.87 -17.47 21.91
C VAL A 227 -15.92 -16.37 21.83
N ILE A 228 -15.93 -15.64 20.73
CA ILE A 228 -16.86 -14.56 20.46
C ILE A 228 -18.10 -15.17 19.81
N ASN A 229 -19.19 -15.19 20.57
CA ASN A 229 -20.48 -15.77 20.18
C ASN A 229 -21.51 -14.70 19.78
N ASN A 230 -21.25 -13.43 20.15
CA ASN A 230 -22.23 -12.35 19.95
C ASN A 230 -22.19 -11.83 18.51
N SER A 231 -23.38 -11.73 17.93
CA SER A 231 -23.75 -10.83 16.83
C SER A 231 -23.57 -9.33 17.15
N GLU A 232 -22.97 -8.98 18.30
CA GLU A 232 -22.65 -7.60 18.65
C GLU A 232 -21.34 -7.22 17.97
N ILE A 233 -21.45 -6.25 17.07
CA ILE A 233 -20.28 -5.61 16.46
C ILE A 233 -19.38 -5.12 17.61
N PRO A 234 -18.11 -5.56 17.69
CA PRO A 234 -17.18 -5.14 18.74
C PRO A 234 -17.09 -3.61 18.81
N SER A 235 -16.60 -3.02 19.88
CA SER A 235 -16.28 -1.58 19.83
C SER A 235 -15.20 -1.33 18.75
N LEU A 236 -15.10 -0.11 18.23
CA LEU A 236 -14.04 0.22 17.25
C LEU A 236 -12.66 -0.14 17.79
N GLU A 237 -12.42 0.14 19.07
CA GLU A 237 -11.16 -0.18 19.73
C GLU A 237 -10.92 -1.70 19.84
N GLN A 238 -11.95 -2.46 20.19
CA GLN A 238 -11.89 -3.91 20.19
C GLN A 238 -11.63 -4.44 18.77
N TYR A 239 -12.31 -3.90 17.75
CA TYR A 239 -12.09 -4.26 16.35
C TYR A 239 -10.66 -3.94 15.91
N LEU A 240 -10.14 -2.76 16.17
CA LEU A 240 -8.76 -2.42 15.82
C LEU A 240 -7.75 -3.32 16.55
N THR A 241 -8.00 -3.62 17.83
CA THR A 241 -7.18 -4.57 18.60
C THR A 241 -7.22 -5.98 18.01
N ILE A 242 -8.40 -6.44 17.59
CA ILE A 242 -8.62 -7.71 16.87
C ILE A 242 -7.73 -7.77 15.63
N TYR A 243 -7.73 -6.71 14.81
CA TYR A 243 -6.90 -6.61 13.60
C TYR A 243 -5.43 -6.29 13.87
N GLY A 244 -5.07 -6.13 15.15
CA GLY A 244 -3.69 -6.04 15.60
C GLY A 244 -3.14 -4.62 15.74
N PHE A 245 -4.02 -3.63 15.77
CA PHE A 245 -3.70 -2.23 15.98
C PHE A 245 -4.02 -1.83 17.43
N LEU A 246 -3.01 -1.43 18.19
CA LEU A 246 -3.14 -0.89 19.54
C LEU A 246 -2.95 0.62 19.46
N LEU A 247 -4.04 1.38 19.61
CA LEU A 247 -4.01 2.85 19.54
C LEU A 247 -4.09 3.49 20.94
N PHE A 248 -3.93 2.69 22.01
CA PHE A 248 -4.03 3.17 23.39
C PHE A 248 -2.84 4.05 23.84
N PRO A 249 -3.07 4.99 24.78
CA PRO A 249 -2.12 6.03 25.17
C PRO A 249 -1.13 5.63 26.27
N PHE A 250 -1.08 4.38 26.74
CA PHE A 250 -0.32 4.09 27.97
C PHE A 250 1.14 3.65 27.81
N GLU A 251 1.59 3.12 26.67
CA GLU A 251 3.00 2.65 26.56
C GLU A 251 3.61 2.68 25.14
N SER A 252 3.20 3.59 24.24
CA SER A 252 3.89 3.73 22.95
C SER A 252 4.41 5.14 22.72
N GLN A 253 5.70 5.22 22.38
CA GLN A 253 6.42 6.40 21.91
C GLN A 253 5.95 6.83 20.51
N MET A 254 4.65 7.06 20.33
CA MET A 254 4.10 7.67 19.13
C MET A 254 3.61 9.08 19.44
N ASN A 255 4.30 10.07 18.86
CA ASN A 255 4.02 11.50 18.93
C ASN A 255 2.75 11.87 18.15
N GLU A 256 1.58 11.38 18.55
CA GLU A 256 0.31 11.98 18.15
C GLU A 256 -0.30 12.66 19.38
N SER A 257 -0.57 13.95 19.26
CA SER A 257 -1.14 14.80 20.31
C SER A 257 -2.59 14.40 20.57
N TYR A 258 -2.81 13.50 21.53
CA TYR A 258 -4.16 13.06 21.93
C TYR A 258 -4.86 14.10 22.81
N ALA A 259 -6.15 14.34 22.53
CA ALA A 259 -7.01 15.17 23.38
C ALA A 259 -7.10 14.63 24.82
N THR A 260 -7.00 15.52 25.81
CA THR A 260 -7.26 15.18 27.21
C THR A 260 -8.73 14.80 27.43
N LYS A 261 -9.02 14.09 28.54
CA LYS A 261 -10.41 13.77 28.92
C LYS A 261 -11.32 15.00 29.01
N SER A 262 -10.78 16.15 29.45
CA SER A 262 -11.51 17.41 29.51
C SER A 262 -11.85 17.94 28.11
N GLN A 263 -10.87 17.94 27.21
CA GLN A 263 -11.06 18.40 25.83
C GLN A 263 -12.05 17.51 25.05
N LEU A 264 -11.99 16.19 25.24
CA LEU A 264 -12.98 15.24 24.68
C LEU A 264 -14.39 15.49 25.23
N LYS A 265 -14.51 15.79 26.53
CA LYS A 265 -15.81 16.14 27.14
C LYS A 265 -16.39 17.40 26.50
N GLN A 266 -15.57 18.45 26.34
CA GLN A 266 -15.96 19.71 25.69
C GLN A 266 -16.39 19.48 24.22
N PHE A 267 -15.64 18.67 23.46
CA PHE A 267 -16.00 18.29 22.09
C PHE A 267 -17.38 17.61 22.03
N ASN A 268 -17.62 16.64 22.92
CA ASN A 268 -18.89 15.90 22.97
C ASN A 268 -20.06 16.77 23.43
N GLU A 269 -19.85 17.68 24.37
CA GLU A 269 -20.85 18.67 24.79
C GLU A 269 -21.21 19.61 23.64
N ARG A 270 -20.22 20.06 22.86
CA ARG A 270 -20.46 20.90 21.68
C ARG A 270 -21.24 20.16 20.59
N LEU A 271 -20.97 18.88 20.35
CA LEU A 271 -21.78 18.07 19.42
C LEU A 271 -23.23 17.99 19.87
N LYS A 272 -23.47 17.77 21.17
CA LYS A 272 -24.83 17.70 21.75
C LYS A 272 -25.60 19.02 21.66
N GLN A 273 -24.89 20.16 21.68
CA GLN A 273 -25.50 21.48 21.46
C GLN A 273 -25.91 21.72 20.00
N ASN A 274 -25.47 20.89 19.06
CA ASN A 274 -25.79 20.97 17.63
C ASN A 274 -26.55 19.73 17.14
N PRO A 275 -27.74 19.42 17.70
CA PRO A 275 -28.47 18.18 17.39
C PRO A 275 -29.01 18.12 15.95
N GLU A 276 -29.01 19.23 15.22
CA GLU A 276 -29.49 19.32 13.84
C GLU A 276 -28.46 18.94 12.78
N ILE A 277 -27.22 18.58 13.16
CA ILE A 277 -26.20 18.09 12.21
C ILE A 277 -26.70 16.81 11.53
N ARG A 278 -26.82 16.85 10.20
CA ARG A 278 -27.22 15.73 9.34
C ARG A 278 -26.10 15.29 8.41
N THR A 279 -25.21 16.19 8.00
CA THR A 279 -24.15 15.86 7.03
C THR A 279 -22.80 16.39 7.48
N ILE A 280 -21.79 15.52 7.52
CA ILE A 280 -20.42 15.84 7.98
C ILE A 280 -19.41 15.52 6.87
N LEU A 281 -18.49 16.44 6.62
CA LEU A 281 -17.21 16.16 5.95
C LEU A 281 -16.12 16.05 7.02
N GLU A 282 -15.37 14.96 6.99
CA GLU A 282 -14.17 14.75 7.80
C GLU A 282 -12.96 14.64 6.87
N VAL A 283 -11.91 15.39 7.17
CA VAL A 283 -10.60 15.29 6.52
C VAL A 283 -9.61 14.75 7.55
N GLY A 284 -9.10 13.54 7.31
CA GLY A 284 -8.27 12.78 8.25
C GLY A 284 -9.11 11.81 9.09
N LEU A 285 -9.34 10.59 8.59
CA LEU A 285 -10.02 9.53 9.34
C LEU A 285 -9.12 8.97 10.44
N ASN A 286 -7.82 8.82 10.13
CA ASN A 286 -6.83 8.19 11.00
C ASN A 286 -7.32 6.82 11.55
N GLY A 287 -7.47 6.68 12.87
CA GLY A 287 -8.02 5.49 13.54
C GLY A 287 -9.56 5.39 13.54
N GLY A 288 -10.28 6.38 13.03
CA GLY A 288 -11.74 6.39 12.92
C GLY A 288 -12.50 6.75 14.19
N HIS A 289 -11.81 7.15 15.27
CA HIS A 289 -12.44 7.47 16.55
C HIS A 289 -13.34 8.71 16.47
N SER A 290 -12.92 9.75 15.74
CA SER A 290 -13.73 10.96 15.46
C SER A 290 -15.02 10.59 14.71
N ALA A 291 -14.91 9.86 13.59
CA ALA A 291 -16.05 9.34 12.83
C ALA A 291 -17.02 8.54 13.71
N ASN A 292 -16.52 7.60 14.50
CA ASN A 292 -17.35 6.80 15.40
C ASN A 292 -18.01 7.68 16.49
N ASN A 293 -17.30 8.69 17.00
CA ASN A 293 -17.82 9.63 18.00
C ASN A 293 -18.92 10.54 17.45
N PHE A 294 -18.80 11.00 16.19
CA PHE A 294 -19.85 11.75 15.51
C PHE A 294 -21.15 10.92 15.41
N PHE A 295 -21.08 9.65 14.99
CA PHE A 295 -22.27 8.78 14.94
C PHE A 295 -22.90 8.54 16.32
N GLN A 296 -22.10 8.49 17.38
CA GLN A 296 -22.60 8.28 18.75
C GLN A 296 -23.26 9.52 19.36
N ASN A 297 -22.85 10.73 18.96
CA ASN A 297 -23.31 11.98 19.59
C ASN A 297 -24.20 12.85 18.69
N CYS A 298 -24.29 12.57 17.39
CA CYS A 298 -25.19 13.24 16.45
C CYS A 298 -26.32 12.30 16.02
N PRO A 299 -27.44 12.24 16.75
CA PRO A 299 -28.50 11.25 16.50
C PRO A 299 -29.19 11.41 15.13
N LYS A 300 -29.14 12.63 14.55
CA LYS A 300 -29.71 12.94 13.23
C LYS A 300 -28.71 12.83 12.06
N LEU A 301 -27.47 12.39 12.30
CA LEU A 301 -26.42 12.30 11.28
C LEU A 301 -26.81 11.35 10.14
N GLN A 302 -27.21 11.85 8.99
CA GLN A 302 -27.60 11.03 7.84
C GLN A 302 -26.39 10.56 7.03
N LYS A 303 -25.37 11.41 6.90
CA LYS A 303 -24.19 11.12 6.08
C LYS A 303 -22.91 11.65 6.73
N LEU A 304 -21.88 10.82 6.82
CA LEU A 304 -20.50 11.21 7.10
C LEU A 304 -19.62 10.80 5.93
N ILE A 305 -18.95 11.77 5.34
CA ILE A 305 -17.95 11.58 4.28
C ILE A 305 -16.59 11.81 4.92
N SER A 306 -15.77 10.79 4.98
CA SER A 306 -14.41 10.87 5.50
C SER A 306 -13.40 10.69 4.38
N ILE A 307 -12.42 11.58 4.32
CA ILE A 307 -11.37 11.59 3.29
C ILE A 307 -10.03 11.41 3.99
N ASP A 308 -9.31 10.37 3.60
CA ASP A 308 -7.99 10.06 4.13
C ASP A 308 -7.11 9.44 3.05
N ILE A 309 -5.81 9.69 3.12
CA ILE A 309 -4.82 9.07 2.22
C ILE A 309 -4.60 7.58 2.51
N ASN A 310 -5.23 7.03 3.56
CA ASN A 310 -5.15 5.64 4.00
C ASN A 310 -3.70 5.18 4.23
N LYS A 311 -2.87 6.09 4.75
CA LYS A 311 -1.44 5.85 4.96
C LYS A 311 -1.18 4.79 6.03
N HIS A 312 -2.07 4.70 7.01
CA HIS A 312 -1.91 3.80 8.14
C HIS A 312 -2.74 2.53 7.95
N PRO A 313 -2.16 1.33 8.18
CA PRO A 313 -2.91 0.08 8.04
C PRO A 313 -4.16 -0.01 8.92
N TYR A 314 -4.18 0.69 10.06
CA TYR A 314 -5.35 0.77 10.93
C TYR A 314 -6.51 1.58 10.32
N THR A 315 -6.24 2.51 9.39
CA THR A 315 -7.27 3.31 8.73
C THR A 315 -8.16 2.44 7.85
N SER A 316 -7.57 1.45 7.18
CA SER A 316 -8.32 0.45 6.40
C SER A 316 -9.23 -0.40 7.31
N ALA A 317 -8.72 -0.88 8.45
CA ALA A 317 -9.52 -1.63 9.40
C ALA A 317 -10.64 -0.79 10.06
N ALA A 318 -10.34 0.46 10.41
CA ALA A 318 -11.34 1.41 10.90
C ALA A 318 -12.43 1.67 9.85
N THR A 319 -12.04 1.83 8.58
CA THR A 319 -12.96 2.03 7.46
C THR A 319 -13.90 0.83 7.29
N GLU A 320 -13.38 -0.39 7.32
CA GLU A 320 -14.16 -1.61 7.22
C GLU A 320 -15.19 -1.71 8.36
N TYR A 321 -14.74 -1.49 9.60
CA TYR A 321 -15.61 -1.43 10.76
C TYR A 321 -16.74 -0.41 10.63
N LEU A 322 -16.40 0.83 10.24
CA LEU A 322 -17.36 1.93 10.12
C LEU A 322 -18.36 1.66 8.98
N LYS A 323 -17.90 1.12 7.84
CA LYS A 323 -18.78 0.69 6.74
C LYS A 323 -19.72 -0.43 7.17
N GLY A 324 -19.22 -1.44 7.89
CA GLY A 324 -20.05 -2.53 8.40
C GLY A 324 -21.11 -2.05 9.40
N LYS A 325 -20.72 -1.16 10.32
CA LYS A 325 -21.61 -0.69 11.40
C LYS A 325 -22.63 0.36 10.94
N TYR A 326 -22.21 1.32 10.14
CA TYR A 326 -23.05 2.47 9.76
C TYR A 326 -23.58 2.41 8.31
N LYS A 327 -23.14 1.42 7.53
CA LYS A 327 -23.61 1.15 6.16
C LYS A 327 -23.53 2.41 5.30
N ASP A 328 -24.59 2.68 4.53
CA ASP A 328 -24.66 3.79 3.56
C ASP A 328 -24.51 5.19 4.20
N ARG A 329 -24.64 5.30 5.53
CA ARG A 329 -24.45 6.56 6.26
C ARG A 329 -22.97 6.95 6.36
N PHE A 330 -22.03 6.01 6.23
CA PHE A 330 -20.59 6.30 6.21
C PHE A 330 -20.03 6.13 4.81
N SER A 331 -19.21 7.07 4.36
CA SER A 331 -18.51 7.00 3.08
C SER A 331 -17.07 7.39 3.26
N PHE A 332 -16.19 6.48 2.85
CA PHE A 332 -14.75 6.70 2.87
C PHE A 332 -14.26 6.95 1.46
N ILE A 333 -13.57 8.07 1.25
CA ILE A 333 -12.93 8.41 -0.01
C ILE A 333 -11.42 8.37 0.22
N GLU A 334 -10.78 7.33 -0.31
CA GLU A 334 -9.34 7.19 -0.23
C GLU A 334 -8.65 8.17 -1.19
N GLY A 335 -7.72 8.97 -0.67
CA GLY A 335 -6.86 9.84 -1.45
C GLY A 335 -6.59 11.20 -0.81
N ASP A 336 -5.83 12.02 -1.52
CA ASP A 336 -5.49 13.38 -1.11
C ASP A 336 -6.76 14.25 -1.04
N SER A 337 -6.97 14.89 0.10
CA SER A 337 -8.15 15.74 0.38
C SER A 337 -8.32 16.88 -0.62
N LEU A 338 -7.23 17.49 -1.10
CA LEU A 338 -7.31 18.56 -2.11
C LEU A 338 -7.95 18.04 -3.40
N LEU A 339 -7.52 16.86 -3.86
CA LEU A 339 -8.04 16.26 -5.09
C LEU A 339 -9.43 15.66 -4.90
N LYS A 340 -9.64 14.95 -3.80
CA LYS A 340 -10.89 14.24 -3.54
C LYS A 340 -12.05 15.16 -3.20
N ILE A 341 -11.80 16.28 -2.53
CA ILE A 341 -12.83 17.30 -2.33
C ILE A 341 -13.17 18.01 -3.64
N LEU A 342 -12.18 18.29 -4.50
CA LEU A 342 -12.43 18.84 -5.84
C LEU A 342 -13.29 17.89 -6.69
N GLU A 343 -12.90 16.63 -6.77
CA GLU A 343 -13.62 15.58 -7.50
C GLU A 343 -15.05 15.44 -6.96
N TYR A 344 -15.19 15.28 -5.64
CA TYR A 344 -16.48 15.10 -4.99
C TYR A 344 -17.40 16.32 -5.19
N SER A 345 -16.88 17.53 -4.97
CA SER A 345 -17.66 18.78 -5.11
C SER A 345 -18.06 19.12 -6.54
N SER A 346 -17.48 18.46 -7.55
CA SER A 346 -17.82 18.66 -8.97
C SER A 346 -19.07 17.90 -9.42
N GLN A 347 -19.62 17.01 -8.59
CA GLN A 347 -20.79 16.21 -8.97
C GLN A 347 -22.07 17.08 -9.07
N PRO A 348 -23.00 16.78 -9.99
CA PRO A 348 -24.15 17.65 -10.29
C PRO A 348 -25.11 17.87 -9.11
N GLU A 349 -25.22 16.89 -8.20
CA GLU A 349 -26.14 16.92 -7.06
C GLU A 349 -25.38 16.60 -5.76
N ILE A 350 -24.53 17.53 -5.30
CA ILE A 350 -23.78 17.38 -4.05
C ILE A 350 -24.53 18.00 -2.86
N GLU A 351 -24.72 17.21 -1.80
CA GLU A 351 -25.24 17.74 -0.54
C GLU A 351 -24.15 18.54 0.20
N LYS A 352 -24.47 19.77 0.62
CA LYS A 352 -23.57 20.60 1.44
C LYS A 352 -23.62 20.16 2.91
N CYS A 353 -22.47 20.21 3.57
CA CYS A 353 -22.29 19.71 4.93
C CYS A 353 -22.79 20.72 5.98
N ASP A 354 -23.35 20.22 7.09
CA ASP A 354 -23.66 21.00 8.28
C ASP A 354 -22.41 21.27 9.13
N LEU A 355 -21.48 20.30 9.14
CA LEU A 355 -20.21 20.37 9.84
C LEU A 355 -19.09 19.89 8.92
N ILE A 356 -17.97 20.61 8.95
CA ILE A 356 -16.70 20.22 8.33
C ILE A 356 -15.67 20.11 9.45
N PHE A 357 -15.04 18.96 9.57
CA PHE A 357 -14.00 18.66 10.55
C PHE A 357 -12.67 18.41 9.84
N VAL A 358 -11.66 19.23 10.15
CA VAL A 358 -10.32 19.16 9.57
C VAL A 358 -9.34 18.66 10.63
N ASP A 359 -8.84 17.44 10.43
CA ASP A 359 -7.87 16.74 11.27
C ASP A 359 -6.87 15.92 10.41
N GLY A 360 -6.48 16.54 9.29
CA GLY A 360 -5.59 15.94 8.29
C GLY A 360 -4.11 16.18 8.58
N ASN A 361 -3.34 16.53 7.55
CA ASN A 361 -1.92 16.79 7.71
C ASN A 361 -1.69 18.12 8.47
N HIS A 362 -0.98 18.06 9.60
CA HIS A 362 -0.70 19.22 10.46
C HIS A 362 0.33 20.21 9.89
N SER A 363 0.82 20.05 8.66
CA SER A 363 1.68 21.05 8.04
C SER A 363 0.86 22.23 7.51
N TYR A 364 1.47 23.42 7.56
CA TYR A 364 0.81 24.68 7.23
C TYR A 364 0.06 24.63 5.90
N ILE A 365 0.72 24.16 4.83
CA ILE A 365 0.14 24.20 3.49
C ILE A 365 -1.01 23.22 3.29
N HIS A 366 -0.94 22.03 3.89
CA HIS A 366 -2.01 21.04 3.76
C HIS A 366 -3.22 21.45 4.59
N CYS A 367 -3.02 21.86 5.84
CA CYS A 367 -4.11 22.37 6.67
C CYS A 367 -4.78 23.62 6.06
N LEU A 368 -3.99 24.56 5.52
CA LEU A 368 -4.51 25.72 4.79
C LEU A 368 -5.38 25.29 3.61
N ASN A 369 -4.89 24.36 2.80
CA ASN A 369 -5.61 23.83 1.65
C ASN A 369 -6.88 23.08 2.06
N ASP A 370 -6.82 22.23 3.09
CA ASP A 370 -7.97 21.50 3.62
C ASP A 370 -9.08 22.44 4.08
N ILE A 371 -8.73 23.52 4.78
CA ILE A 371 -9.68 24.56 5.18
C ILE A 371 -10.28 25.24 3.94
N LEU A 372 -9.46 25.74 3.02
CA LEU A 372 -9.95 26.50 1.86
C LEU A 372 -10.77 25.63 0.90
N ILE A 373 -10.32 24.40 0.64
CA ILE A 373 -10.97 23.53 -0.35
C ILE A 373 -12.32 23.03 0.15
N SER A 374 -12.41 22.73 1.44
CA SER A 374 -13.63 22.24 2.07
C SER A 374 -14.76 23.28 2.04
N GLN A 375 -14.46 24.57 1.85
CA GLN A 375 -15.48 25.61 1.63
C GLN A 375 -16.43 25.26 0.48
N ARG A 376 -15.95 24.53 -0.54
CA ARG A 376 -16.78 24.08 -1.67
C ARG A 376 -17.93 23.19 -1.23
N LEU A 377 -17.83 22.52 -0.09
CA LEU A 377 -18.88 21.67 0.48
C LEU A 377 -19.63 22.34 1.63
N ALA A 378 -19.32 23.61 1.93
CA ALA A 378 -19.99 24.39 2.96
C ALA A 378 -21.22 25.16 2.41
N LYS A 379 -22.11 25.51 3.34
CA LYS A 379 -23.23 26.43 3.21
C LYS A 379 -23.07 27.57 4.24
N PRO A 380 -23.81 28.69 4.14
CA PRO A 380 -23.61 29.88 4.99
C PRO A 380 -23.55 29.65 6.52
N ASN A 381 -24.13 28.56 7.02
CA ASN A 381 -24.14 28.21 8.45
C ASN A 381 -23.32 26.95 8.79
N THR A 382 -22.51 26.43 7.88
CA THR A 382 -21.66 25.26 8.14
C THR A 382 -20.69 25.55 9.26
N LEU A 383 -20.72 24.69 10.29
CA LEU A 383 -19.70 24.64 11.33
C LEU A 383 -18.38 24.18 10.71
N LEU A 384 -17.29 24.89 10.98
CA LEU A 384 -15.94 24.45 10.64
C LEU A 384 -15.18 24.20 11.93
N TRP A 385 -14.79 22.95 12.18
CA TRP A 385 -13.96 22.56 13.31
C TRP A 385 -12.59 22.16 12.81
N ILE A 386 -11.56 22.73 13.41
CA ILE A 386 -10.16 22.49 13.03
C ILE A 386 -9.46 21.94 14.27
N ASN A 387 -9.00 20.70 14.16
CA ASN A 387 -8.33 19.98 15.23
C ASN A 387 -6.83 20.32 15.27
N SER A 388 -6.15 19.90 16.33
CA SER A 388 -4.71 20.11 16.54
C SER A 388 -4.29 21.59 16.45
N TYR A 389 -5.13 22.52 16.89
CA TYR A 389 -4.85 23.96 16.96
C TYR A 389 -3.76 24.31 17.98
N ASP A 390 -3.36 23.37 18.83
CA ASP A 390 -2.17 23.45 19.67
C ASP A 390 -0.86 23.29 18.85
N ASN A 391 -0.95 22.79 17.61
CA ASN A 391 0.14 22.77 16.65
C ASN A 391 0.39 24.16 16.02
N GLN A 392 1.66 24.59 15.98
CA GLN A 392 2.05 25.90 15.46
C GLN A 392 1.73 26.09 13.97
N GLU A 393 1.90 25.06 13.14
CA GLU A 393 1.68 25.16 11.70
C GLU A 393 0.18 25.18 11.36
N VAL A 394 -0.63 24.44 12.11
CA VAL A 394 -2.09 24.53 12.06
C VAL A 394 -2.56 25.94 12.42
N ARG A 395 -2.08 26.52 13.53
CA ARG A 395 -2.43 27.92 13.87
C ARG A 395 -2.11 28.91 12.76
N LYS A 396 -0.90 28.82 12.18
CA LYS A 396 -0.50 29.68 11.06
C LYS A 396 -1.46 29.54 9.87
N ALA A 397 -1.92 28.33 9.57
CA ALA A 397 -2.87 28.07 8.48
C ALA A 397 -4.22 28.71 8.76
N VAL A 398 -4.74 28.56 9.99
CA VAL A 398 -5.97 29.23 10.43
C VAL A 398 -5.84 30.75 10.34
N ASP A 399 -4.76 31.33 10.88
CA ASP A 399 -4.51 32.78 10.83
C ASP A 399 -4.47 33.29 9.38
N ALA A 400 -3.87 32.53 8.46
CA ALA A 400 -3.87 32.85 7.03
C ALA A 400 -5.29 32.85 6.45
N CYS A 401 -6.12 31.85 6.76
CA CYS A 401 -7.51 31.81 6.33
C CYS A 401 -8.34 32.98 6.87
N VAL A 402 -8.10 33.40 8.12
CA VAL A 402 -8.76 34.58 8.73
C VAL A 402 -8.32 35.85 8.02
N ASN A 403 -7.01 36.03 7.78
CA ASN A 403 -6.46 37.21 7.11
C ASN A 403 -6.93 37.33 5.64
N LEU A 404 -7.14 36.19 4.97
CA LEU A 404 -7.76 36.14 3.64
C LEU A 404 -9.25 36.47 3.65
N GLY A 405 -9.87 36.55 4.84
CA GLY A 405 -11.30 36.68 4.99
C GLY A 405 -12.07 35.44 4.54
N ALA A 406 -11.43 34.27 4.46
CA ALA A 406 -12.06 33.01 4.07
C ALA A 406 -12.88 32.41 5.21
N ILE A 407 -12.41 32.58 6.46
CA ILE A 407 -13.09 32.11 7.67
C ILE A 407 -13.11 33.19 8.76
N LYS A 408 -14.01 33.05 9.72
CA LYS A 408 -14.04 33.80 10.98
C LYS A 408 -14.05 32.80 12.14
N ILE A 409 -13.10 32.93 13.06
CA ILE A 409 -13.03 32.10 14.28
C ILE A 409 -14.12 32.54 15.25
N ASP A 410 -14.78 31.57 15.89
CA ASP A 410 -15.64 31.79 17.05
C ASP A 410 -14.83 31.52 18.31
N SER A 411 -14.20 32.57 18.85
CA SER A 411 -13.21 32.43 19.93
C SER A 411 -13.79 31.94 21.25
N GLU A 412 -15.11 31.97 21.42
CA GLU A 412 -15.84 31.45 22.59
C GLU A 412 -16.13 29.94 22.49
N GLN A 413 -15.91 29.34 21.31
CA GLN A 413 -16.26 27.95 21.00
C GLN A 413 -14.99 27.17 20.61
N ALA A 414 -14.05 27.05 21.54
CA ALA A 414 -12.82 26.26 21.39
C ALA A 414 -12.64 25.36 22.61
N SER A 415 -12.01 24.20 22.44
CA SER A 415 -11.56 23.45 23.63
C SER A 415 -10.48 24.24 24.35
N GLU A 416 -10.47 24.22 25.67
CA GLU A 416 -9.40 24.82 26.48
C GLU A 416 -8.97 23.85 27.58
N ASP A 417 -7.66 23.63 27.72
CA ASP A 417 -7.10 22.93 28.89
C ASP A 417 -6.94 23.90 30.08
N SER A 418 -6.49 23.39 31.24
CA SER A 418 -6.28 24.22 32.43
C SER A 418 -5.22 25.32 32.27
N ASN A 419 -4.43 25.28 31.19
CA ASN A 419 -3.36 26.23 30.90
C ASN A 419 -3.75 27.22 29.78
N GLY A 420 -4.99 27.18 29.29
CA GLY A 420 -5.45 28.06 28.20
C GLY A 420 -5.13 27.55 26.80
N ASN A 421 -4.57 26.35 26.64
CA ASN A 421 -4.23 25.81 25.32
C ASN A 421 -5.47 25.25 24.63
N ARG A 422 -5.60 25.58 23.34
CA ARG A 422 -6.74 25.15 22.52
C ARG A 422 -6.35 24.01 21.60
N TYR A 423 -7.00 22.86 21.76
CA TYR A 423 -6.77 21.66 20.94
C TYR A 423 -7.57 21.67 19.65
N TRP A 424 -8.85 22.03 19.69
CA TRP A 424 -9.65 22.33 18.51
C TRP A 424 -10.32 23.70 18.65
N ILE A 425 -10.64 24.31 17.51
CA ILE A 425 -11.36 25.57 17.42
C ILE A 425 -12.57 25.46 16.49
N GLU A 426 -13.59 26.29 16.73
CA GLU A 426 -14.71 26.49 15.83
C GLU A 426 -14.55 27.77 15.00
N ALA A 427 -14.94 27.69 13.73
CA ALA A 427 -14.98 28.81 12.79
C ALA A 427 -16.21 28.71 11.87
N ARG A 428 -16.39 29.74 11.03
CA ARG A 428 -17.38 29.80 9.94
C ARG A 428 -16.74 30.35 8.68
N TYR A 429 -17.08 29.77 7.53
CA TYR A 429 -16.71 30.35 6.24
C TYR A 429 -17.40 31.69 6.01
N GLN A 430 -16.70 32.60 5.32
CA GLN A 430 -17.28 33.85 4.85
C GLN A 430 -17.60 33.69 3.35
N PHE A 431 -18.88 33.83 3.00
CA PHE A 431 -19.35 33.81 1.62
C PHE A 431 -19.53 35.25 1.16
N THR A 432 -18.49 35.89 0.66
CA THR A 432 -18.60 37.25 0.11
C THR A 432 -19.04 37.21 -1.35
N GLU A 433 -20.12 37.93 -1.69
CA GLU A 433 -20.60 38.09 -3.07
C GLU A 433 -19.87 39.23 -3.80
N THR A 434 -18.54 39.15 -3.94
CA THR A 434 -17.72 39.82 -4.97
C THR A 434 -16.25 39.67 -4.59
N PRO A 435 -15.37 39.16 -5.48
CA PRO A 435 -13.94 39.36 -5.30
C PRO A 435 -13.68 40.86 -5.33
N LYS A 436 -13.15 41.43 -4.23
CA LYS A 436 -12.59 42.78 -4.31
C LYS A 436 -11.45 42.77 -5.33
N ASP A 437 -11.63 43.62 -6.32
CA ASP A 437 -10.73 43.99 -7.39
C ASP A 437 -9.24 43.78 -7.06
N ILE A 438 -8.60 42.87 -7.81
CA ILE A 438 -7.19 42.49 -7.67
C ILE A 438 -6.31 43.21 -8.71
N SER A 439 -6.85 44.19 -9.44
CA SER A 439 -6.14 44.95 -10.49
C SER A 439 -5.02 45.87 -9.98
N GLY A 440 -4.73 45.86 -8.67
CA GLY A 440 -3.60 46.59 -8.05
C GLY A 440 -2.33 45.77 -7.80
N LEU A 441 -2.26 44.48 -8.17
CA LEU A 441 -1.11 43.62 -7.87
C LEU A 441 -0.19 43.29 -9.06
N GLU A 442 -0.31 44.02 -10.18
CA GLU A 442 0.62 43.91 -11.31
C GLU A 442 2.01 44.52 -11.08
N ASN A 443 2.37 44.89 -9.84
CA ASN A 443 3.75 45.27 -9.51
C ASN A 443 4.04 45.11 -8.02
N LYS A 444 4.23 43.86 -7.56
CA LYS A 444 5.11 43.52 -6.42
C LYS A 444 5.40 42.01 -6.41
N LYS A 445 6.70 41.71 -6.49
CA LYS A 445 7.31 40.37 -6.59
C LYS A 445 6.78 39.35 -5.56
N PRO A 446 6.79 38.04 -5.91
CA PRO A 446 6.48 36.96 -4.98
C PRO A 446 7.63 36.76 -4.00
N GLN A 447 7.34 36.54 -2.71
CA GLN A 447 8.22 35.90 -1.72
C GLN A 447 7.38 35.57 -0.47
N LYS A 448 7.30 34.33 0.04
CA LYS A 448 8.32 33.27 0.12
C LYS A 448 7.88 31.91 -0.44
N ASN A 449 8.64 31.46 -1.44
CA ASN A 449 9.01 30.11 -1.88
C ASN A 449 8.44 28.89 -1.12
N ASN A 450 7.48 28.18 -1.71
CA ASN A 450 7.43 26.72 -1.57
C ASN A 450 8.46 26.13 -2.53
N GLU A 451 9.73 26.21 -2.12
CA GLU A 451 10.84 25.55 -2.80
C GLU A 451 11.08 24.18 -2.16
N ILE A 452 11.13 23.12 -2.97
CA ILE A 452 11.47 21.77 -2.53
C ILE A 452 12.96 21.50 -2.74
N ASP A 453 13.61 21.00 -1.69
CA ASP A 453 14.99 20.52 -1.75
C ASP A 453 14.99 19.00 -1.94
N ILE A 454 15.20 18.54 -3.18
CA ILE A 454 15.18 17.11 -3.56
C ILE A 454 16.22 16.30 -2.78
N SER A 455 17.32 16.92 -2.32
CA SER A 455 18.36 16.22 -1.55
C SER A 455 17.87 15.59 -0.25
N ARG A 456 16.76 16.09 0.30
CA ARG A 456 16.16 15.56 1.54
C ARG A 456 15.48 14.20 1.36
N TYR A 457 15.25 13.81 0.12
CA TYR A 457 14.50 12.61 -0.25
C TYR A 457 15.39 11.51 -0.80
N GLU A 458 16.70 11.76 -0.90
CA GLU A 458 17.66 10.74 -1.29
C GLU A 458 17.68 9.62 -0.25
N LYS A 459 17.10 8.47 -0.60
CA LYS A 459 16.93 7.33 0.30
C LYS A 459 17.04 6.04 -0.50
N LYS A 460 17.99 5.19 -0.09
CA LYS A 460 18.22 3.87 -0.67
C LYS A 460 17.17 2.86 -0.24
N VAL A 461 16.64 2.09 -1.18
CA VAL A 461 15.93 0.83 -0.93
C VAL A 461 16.55 -0.30 -1.76
N TYR A 462 16.61 -0.11 -3.08
CA TYR A 462 17.16 -1.03 -4.06
C TYR A 462 18.14 -0.38 -5.04
N SER A 463 18.15 0.94 -5.23
CA SER A 463 19.06 1.63 -6.15
C SER A 463 20.51 1.65 -5.63
N GLN A 464 21.46 2.11 -6.45
CA GLN A 464 22.87 2.18 -6.06
C GLN A 464 23.10 3.14 -4.90
N ASN A 465 22.51 4.33 -4.96
CA ASN A 465 22.60 5.37 -3.95
C ASN A 465 21.20 5.63 -3.35
N GLY A 466 20.61 6.80 -3.53
CA GLY A 466 19.26 7.12 -3.03
C GLY A 466 18.26 7.56 -4.09
N GLU A 467 18.50 7.15 -5.34
CA GLU A 467 17.65 7.43 -6.50
C GLU A 467 16.20 6.98 -6.28
N ASP A 468 15.98 5.87 -5.57
CA ASP A 468 14.65 5.38 -5.19
C ASP A 468 13.77 6.48 -4.56
N GLY A 469 14.29 7.14 -3.52
CA GLY A 469 13.56 8.17 -2.79
C GLY A 469 13.39 9.45 -3.61
N VAL A 470 14.39 9.81 -4.43
CA VAL A 470 14.32 10.93 -5.36
C VAL A 470 13.21 10.71 -6.40
N LEU A 471 13.17 9.53 -7.02
CA LEU A 471 12.17 9.17 -8.01
C LEU A 471 10.75 9.16 -7.42
N VAL A 472 10.58 8.58 -6.24
CA VAL A 472 9.29 8.62 -5.53
C VAL A 472 8.85 10.07 -5.30
N GLU A 473 9.73 10.94 -4.84
CA GLU A 473 9.37 12.33 -4.57
C GLU A 473 9.10 13.13 -5.85
N LEU A 474 9.90 12.96 -6.91
CA LEU A 474 9.64 13.61 -8.19
C LEU A 474 8.26 13.20 -8.74
N PHE A 475 7.93 11.91 -8.71
CA PHE A 475 6.62 11.43 -9.17
C PHE A 475 5.47 11.75 -8.21
N ASN A 476 5.75 12.11 -6.95
CA ASN A 476 4.73 12.67 -6.06
C ASN A 476 4.19 14.01 -6.57
N TYR A 477 5.04 14.87 -7.16
CA TYR A 477 4.61 16.15 -7.73
C TYR A 477 4.21 16.04 -9.20
N ILE A 478 4.99 15.31 -10.01
CA ILE A 478 4.77 15.21 -11.46
C ILE A 478 3.52 14.38 -11.80
N LYS A 479 3.20 13.38 -10.97
CA LYS A 479 2.17 12.35 -11.16
C LYS A 479 2.40 11.50 -12.43
N PRO A 480 2.59 10.18 -12.31
CA PRO A 480 2.69 9.32 -13.50
C PRO A 480 1.32 9.16 -14.18
N ASP A 481 1.30 9.08 -15.51
CA ASP A 481 0.07 8.81 -16.26
C ASP A 481 -0.20 7.30 -16.34
N HIS A 482 0.82 6.51 -16.70
CA HIS A 482 0.68 5.07 -17.00
C HIS A 482 1.52 4.19 -16.08
N LYS A 483 2.38 4.80 -15.25
CA LYS A 483 3.38 4.13 -14.42
C LYS A 483 4.27 3.22 -15.27
N TYR A 484 4.72 3.71 -16.43
CA TYR A 484 5.58 2.97 -17.34
C TYR A 484 7.01 3.51 -17.31
N PHE A 485 7.99 2.63 -17.08
CA PHE A 485 9.41 2.99 -17.11
C PHE A 485 10.19 2.24 -18.20
N VAL A 486 11.34 2.80 -18.56
CA VAL A 486 12.40 2.11 -19.31
C VAL A 486 13.71 2.30 -18.57
N GLU A 487 14.48 1.24 -18.35
CA GLU A 487 15.81 1.31 -17.71
C GLU A 487 16.86 0.49 -18.47
N PHE A 488 18.05 1.07 -18.66
CA PHE A 488 19.21 0.43 -19.30
C PHE A 488 20.28 0.09 -18.27
N GLY A 489 21.05 -0.98 -18.52
CA GLY A 489 22.18 -1.41 -17.69
C GLY A 489 21.81 -1.87 -16.29
N VAL A 490 20.67 -2.56 -16.16
CA VAL A 490 20.15 -2.98 -14.85
C VAL A 490 20.88 -4.19 -14.25
N GLU A 491 21.86 -4.76 -14.93
CA GLU A 491 22.44 -6.08 -14.63
C GLU A 491 21.33 -7.12 -14.39
N SER A 492 21.34 -7.79 -13.23
CA SER A 492 20.31 -8.76 -12.82
C SER A 492 18.93 -8.14 -12.48
N GLY A 493 18.81 -6.81 -12.46
CA GLY A 493 17.61 -6.09 -11.99
C GLY A 493 17.38 -6.19 -10.48
N SER A 494 18.40 -6.62 -9.72
CA SER A 494 18.37 -6.72 -8.26
C SER A 494 18.76 -5.39 -7.58
N GLN A 495 19.72 -4.66 -8.14
CA GLN A 495 20.03 -3.28 -7.78
C GLN A 495 19.79 -2.41 -9.02
N CYS A 496 18.71 -1.62 -9.02
CA CYS A 496 18.38 -0.72 -10.13
C CYS A 496 17.40 0.37 -9.65
N ASN A 497 17.28 1.47 -10.41
CA ASN A 497 16.49 2.65 -10.04
C ASN A 497 14.98 2.37 -10.07
N THR A 498 14.54 1.37 -10.84
CA THR A 498 13.10 1.09 -11.04
C THR A 498 12.55 -0.03 -10.18
N ARG A 499 13.38 -0.75 -9.41
CA ARG A 499 12.92 -1.91 -8.61
C ARG A 499 11.91 -1.50 -7.53
N LEU A 500 12.12 -0.37 -6.85
CA LEU A 500 11.15 0.12 -5.86
C LEU A 500 9.81 0.46 -6.52
N LEU A 501 9.86 1.16 -7.65
CA LEU A 501 8.67 1.53 -8.43
C LEU A 501 7.90 0.28 -8.89
N ARG A 502 8.60 -0.72 -9.43
CA ARG A 502 8.04 -2.00 -9.86
C ARG A 502 7.41 -2.78 -8.72
N THR A 503 8.15 -2.98 -7.64
CA THR A 503 7.75 -3.94 -6.57
C THR A 503 6.82 -3.35 -5.52
N LYS A 504 6.82 -2.02 -5.31
CA LYS A 504 6.01 -1.36 -4.28
C LYS A 504 4.95 -0.42 -4.83
N TYR A 505 5.20 0.22 -5.97
CA TYR A 505 4.28 1.22 -6.55
C TYR A 505 3.53 0.72 -7.80
N GLN A 506 3.67 -0.57 -8.12
CA GLN A 506 3.01 -1.26 -9.22
C GLN A 506 3.28 -0.62 -10.59
N TRP A 507 4.51 -0.16 -10.79
CA TRP A 507 4.96 0.27 -12.12
C TRP A 507 5.30 -0.95 -12.97
N ASN A 508 5.05 -0.84 -14.26
CA ASN A 508 5.52 -1.79 -15.26
C ASN A 508 6.56 -1.10 -16.14
N GLY A 509 7.39 -1.86 -16.82
CA GLY A 509 8.41 -1.24 -17.66
C GLY A 509 9.27 -2.23 -18.40
N LEU A 510 10.09 -1.70 -19.31
CA LEU A 510 11.11 -2.43 -20.05
C LEU A 510 12.44 -2.25 -19.34
N MET A 511 13.16 -3.34 -19.10
CA MET A 511 14.58 -3.25 -18.74
C MET A 511 15.43 -3.95 -19.78
N MET A 512 16.62 -3.42 -20.00
CA MET A 512 17.58 -4.00 -20.94
C MET A 512 18.99 -3.98 -20.35
N ASP A 513 19.72 -5.07 -20.55
CA ASP A 513 21.12 -5.23 -20.11
C ASP A 513 21.93 -6.01 -21.16
N GLY A 514 23.23 -5.74 -21.28
CA GLY A 514 24.07 -6.43 -22.27
C GLY A 514 24.33 -7.92 -21.98
N SER A 515 24.13 -8.35 -20.73
CA SER A 515 24.56 -9.66 -20.22
C SER A 515 23.50 -10.42 -19.42
N HIS A 516 22.37 -9.80 -19.08
CA HIS A 516 21.32 -10.40 -18.28
C HIS A 516 19.96 -10.41 -18.99
N ALA A 517 19.17 -11.45 -18.71
CA ALA A 517 17.77 -11.55 -19.11
C ALA A 517 16.95 -12.12 -17.95
N ASN A 518 15.74 -11.61 -17.75
CA ASN A 518 14.76 -12.16 -16.83
C ASN A 518 13.34 -11.80 -17.29
N ALA A 519 12.63 -12.80 -17.82
CA ALA A 519 11.29 -12.61 -18.36
C ALA A 519 10.26 -12.19 -17.30
N GLU A 520 10.42 -12.59 -16.03
CA GLU A 520 9.45 -12.27 -14.96
C GLU A 520 9.39 -10.77 -14.65
N ILE A 521 10.49 -10.06 -14.90
CA ILE A 521 10.60 -8.63 -14.66
C ILE A 521 10.68 -7.83 -15.96
N ASN A 522 10.45 -8.46 -17.12
CA ASN A 522 10.58 -7.83 -18.44
C ASN A 522 11.99 -7.24 -18.69
N LEU A 523 13.01 -7.98 -18.26
CA LEU A 523 14.42 -7.70 -18.53
C LEU A 523 14.88 -8.51 -19.73
N HIS A 524 15.38 -7.83 -20.76
CA HIS A 524 15.87 -8.42 -22.00
C HIS A 524 17.36 -8.21 -22.16
N GLN A 525 18.06 -9.23 -22.68
CA GLN A 525 19.47 -9.11 -22.99
C GLN A 525 19.65 -8.40 -24.34
N GLU A 526 20.14 -7.16 -24.32
CA GLU A 526 20.33 -6.31 -25.50
C GLU A 526 21.61 -5.48 -25.39
N LEU A 527 22.39 -5.43 -26.48
CA LEU A 527 23.48 -4.48 -26.60
C LEU A 527 22.93 -3.17 -27.20
N ILE A 528 22.85 -2.11 -26.39
CA ILE A 528 22.25 -0.84 -26.78
C ILE A 528 23.27 0.06 -27.46
N THR A 529 22.93 0.59 -28.64
CA THR A 529 23.75 1.54 -29.41
C THR A 529 22.90 2.70 -29.91
N ALA A 530 23.52 3.80 -30.35
CA ALA A 530 22.81 4.95 -30.88
C ALA A 530 22.02 4.60 -32.16
N GLU A 531 22.48 3.61 -32.92
CA GLU A 531 21.85 3.15 -34.16
C GLU A 531 20.62 2.29 -33.91
N ASN A 532 20.58 1.53 -32.80
CA ASN A 532 19.54 0.52 -32.58
C ASN A 532 18.47 0.92 -31.56
N ILE A 533 18.69 1.94 -30.73
CA ILE A 533 17.82 2.22 -29.57
C ILE A 533 16.35 2.45 -29.97
N ASN A 534 16.10 3.14 -31.07
CA ASN A 534 14.73 3.36 -31.55
C ASN A 534 14.08 2.06 -32.06
N THR A 535 14.84 1.21 -32.74
CA THR A 535 14.35 -0.12 -33.18
C THR A 535 14.08 -1.03 -31.98
N LEU A 536 14.86 -0.93 -30.90
CA LEU A 536 14.57 -1.64 -29.65
C LEU A 536 13.29 -1.13 -29.01
N PHE A 537 13.05 0.19 -29.00
CA PHE A 537 11.80 0.76 -28.50
C PHE A 537 10.58 0.29 -29.32
N ASP A 538 10.71 0.20 -30.65
CA ASP A 538 9.68 -0.37 -31.52
C ASP A 538 9.46 -1.86 -31.25
N LYS A 539 10.55 -2.64 -31.18
CA LYS A 539 10.53 -4.09 -30.91
C LYS A 539 9.76 -4.42 -29.63
N TYR A 540 9.99 -3.64 -28.57
CA TYR A 540 9.37 -3.84 -27.26
C TYR A 540 8.13 -2.98 -27.03
N LYS A 541 7.63 -2.28 -28.06
CA LYS A 541 6.40 -1.48 -28.02
C LYS A 541 6.39 -0.46 -26.89
N VAL A 542 7.51 0.24 -26.69
CA VAL A 542 7.62 1.30 -25.68
C VAL A 542 6.59 2.40 -26.01
N PRO A 543 5.80 2.87 -25.03
CA PRO A 543 4.86 3.95 -25.25
C PRO A 543 5.60 5.29 -25.42
N TYR A 544 5.16 6.12 -26.36
CA TYR A 544 5.72 7.47 -26.57
C TYR A 544 5.61 8.38 -25.35
N ASN A 545 4.58 8.18 -24.53
CA ASN A 545 4.31 8.92 -23.30
C ASN A 545 4.70 8.14 -22.03
N LEU A 546 5.81 7.39 -22.08
CA LEU A 546 6.40 6.77 -20.89
C LEU A 546 6.64 7.81 -19.78
N ASP A 547 6.63 7.36 -18.53
CA ASP A 547 6.78 8.24 -17.37
C ASP A 547 8.25 8.44 -17.00
N LEU A 548 9.03 7.36 -16.99
CA LEU A 548 10.43 7.36 -16.56
C LEU A 548 11.35 6.72 -17.61
N LEU A 549 12.47 7.37 -17.88
CA LEU A 549 13.60 6.79 -18.61
C LEU A 549 14.85 6.86 -17.73
N SER A 550 15.49 5.73 -17.45
CA SER A 550 16.73 5.63 -16.67
C SER A 550 17.84 5.05 -17.55
N ILE A 551 18.96 5.75 -17.67
CA ILE A 551 20.05 5.44 -18.61
C ILE A 551 21.32 5.27 -17.77
N ASP A 552 21.86 4.06 -17.77
CA ASP A 552 23.07 3.70 -17.04
C ASP A 552 23.85 2.68 -17.86
N LEU A 553 24.76 3.14 -18.72
CA LEU A 553 25.57 2.30 -19.62
C LEU A 553 27.08 2.54 -19.43
N ASP A 554 27.46 3.30 -18.41
CA ASP A 554 28.78 3.80 -18.05
C ASP A 554 29.49 4.68 -19.11
N PHE A 555 29.32 4.40 -20.41
CA PHE A 555 30.15 4.97 -21.47
C PHE A 555 29.39 5.83 -22.49
N ASN A 556 28.35 5.28 -23.12
CA ASN A 556 27.69 5.89 -24.29
C ASN A 556 26.41 6.67 -23.95
N ASP A 557 26.11 6.91 -22.68
CA ASP A 557 24.86 7.45 -22.13
C ASP A 557 24.38 8.71 -22.87
N PHE A 558 25.30 9.64 -23.11
CA PHE A 558 25.04 10.89 -23.85
C PHE A 558 24.51 10.62 -25.26
N TYR A 559 25.16 9.72 -26.00
CA TYR A 559 24.82 9.41 -27.38
C TYR A 559 23.53 8.64 -27.49
N ILE A 560 23.28 7.70 -26.57
CA ILE A 560 22.02 6.95 -26.50
C ILE A 560 20.86 7.91 -26.24
N TRP A 561 20.97 8.80 -25.25
CA TRP A 561 19.89 9.76 -24.98
C TRP A 561 19.68 10.73 -26.15
N ASN A 562 20.76 11.18 -26.80
CA ASN A 562 20.67 12.01 -28.00
C ASN A 562 19.93 11.30 -29.14
N ALA A 563 20.20 10.00 -29.36
CA ALA A 563 19.64 9.21 -30.45
C ALA A 563 18.15 8.82 -30.27
N ILE A 564 17.65 8.74 -29.03
CA ILE A 564 16.23 8.46 -28.77
C ILE A 564 15.33 9.50 -29.46
N SER A 565 14.37 9.02 -30.25
CA SER A 565 13.43 9.83 -31.03
C SER A 565 12.70 10.87 -30.16
N PRO A 566 12.51 12.11 -30.63
CA PRO A 566 11.75 13.14 -29.92
C PRO A 566 10.26 12.80 -29.68
N ASP A 567 9.75 11.75 -30.32
CA ASP A 567 8.40 11.24 -30.06
C ASP A 567 8.28 10.60 -28.68
N TYR A 568 9.37 10.02 -28.16
CA TYR A 568 9.44 9.51 -26.80
C TYR A 568 9.71 10.68 -25.84
N LYS A 569 8.71 10.99 -25.02
CA LYS A 569 8.72 12.15 -24.11
C LYS A 569 8.58 11.69 -22.67
N PRO A 570 9.59 11.00 -22.09
CA PRO A 570 9.58 10.65 -20.67
C PRO A 570 9.29 11.88 -19.80
N LYS A 571 8.57 11.73 -18.70
CA LYS A 571 8.34 12.86 -17.78
C LYS A 571 9.60 13.20 -16.99
N VAL A 572 10.31 12.14 -16.56
CA VAL A 572 11.58 12.21 -15.83
C VAL A 572 12.63 11.38 -16.57
N VAL A 573 13.85 11.91 -16.69
CA VAL A 573 15.03 11.17 -17.15
C VAL A 573 16.04 11.09 -16.01
N VAL A 574 16.54 9.89 -15.73
CA VAL A 574 17.71 9.66 -14.87
C VAL A 574 18.85 9.21 -15.77
N ILE A 575 20.02 9.79 -15.60
CA ILE A 575 21.18 9.47 -16.44
C ILE A 575 22.48 9.58 -15.66
N GLU A 576 23.36 8.60 -15.83
CA GLU A 576 24.70 8.66 -15.26
C GLU A 576 25.52 9.82 -15.84
N TYR A 577 26.37 10.45 -15.04
CA TYR A 577 27.31 11.46 -15.51
C TYR A 577 28.69 11.30 -14.89
N ASN A 578 29.70 11.80 -15.60
CA ASN A 578 31.06 11.82 -15.12
C ASN A 578 31.28 13.05 -14.22
N ALA A 579 31.14 12.84 -12.92
CA ALA A 579 31.32 13.90 -11.92
C ALA A 579 32.79 14.28 -11.68
N SER A 580 33.78 13.58 -12.25
CA SER A 580 35.17 14.02 -12.14
C SER A 580 35.43 15.37 -12.82
N HIS A 581 34.53 15.82 -13.70
CA HIS A 581 34.57 17.13 -14.36
C HIS A 581 33.83 18.21 -13.57
N LEU A 582 34.43 19.39 -13.45
CA LEU A 582 33.85 20.55 -12.79
C LEU A 582 32.60 21.06 -13.55
N PRO A 583 31.69 21.80 -12.88
CA PRO A 583 30.42 22.26 -13.47
C PRO A 583 30.54 23.03 -14.79
N GLU A 584 31.64 23.73 -15.01
CA GLU A 584 31.93 24.53 -16.20
C GLU A 584 32.61 23.75 -17.32
N GLU A 585 33.07 22.53 -17.07
CA GLU A 585 33.77 21.71 -18.05
C GLU A 585 32.77 21.00 -18.96
N ASP A 586 32.93 21.19 -20.26
CA ASP A 586 32.14 20.54 -21.30
C ASP A 586 32.95 19.38 -21.91
N LYS A 587 32.64 18.16 -21.48
CA LYS A 587 33.44 16.96 -21.77
C LYS A 587 32.52 15.79 -22.09
N ILE A 588 32.76 15.13 -23.22
CA ILE A 588 32.08 13.89 -23.63
C ILE A 588 33.16 12.95 -24.16
N VAL A 589 33.08 11.66 -23.83
CA VAL A 589 33.91 10.66 -24.51
C VAL A 589 33.57 10.58 -26.00
N GLU A 590 34.50 10.07 -26.81
CA GLU A 590 34.22 9.77 -28.22
C GLU A 590 33.24 8.58 -28.31
N TYR A 591 32.22 8.68 -29.17
CA TYR A 591 31.26 7.60 -29.36
C TYR A 591 31.94 6.35 -29.92
N ASP A 592 31.72 5.22 -29.29
CA ASP A 592 32.10 3.91 -29.79
C ASP A 592 30.97 2.92 -29.51
N SER A 593 30.31 2.43 -30.56
CA SER A 593 29.21 1.45 -30.44
C SER A 593 29.60 0.14 -29.72
N GLN A 594 30.90 -0.19 -29.66
CA GLN A 594 31.45 -1.34 -28.93
C GLN A 594 32.24 -0.92 -27.69
N GLY A 595 32.30 0.38 -27.42
CA GLY A 595 33.00 0.98 -26.32
C GLY A 595 32.47 0.46 -24.99
N LYS A 596 33.39 0.09 -24.11
CA LYS A 596 33.09 -0.28 -22.73
C LYS A 596 33.96 0.56 -21.83
N TRP A 597 33.38 1.00 -20.73
CA TRP A 597 34.13 1.69 -19.71
C TRP A 597 35.25 0.78 -19.19
N ASP A 598 36.46 1.35 -19.07
CA ASP A 598 37.66 0.62 -18.64
C ASP A 598 38.08 0.95 -17.20
N TYR A 599 37.11 1.37 -16.38
CA TYR A 599 37.28 1.73 -14.97
C TYR A 599 38.15 2.98 -14.71
N SER A 600 38.51 3.73 -15.76
CA SER A 600 39.21 5.00 -15.65
C SER A 600 38.24 6.17 -15.52
N ASN A 601 38.74 7.38 -15.26
CA ASN A 601 37.91 8.58 -15.28
C ASN A 601 37.50 9.02 -16.69
N TYR A 602 37.84 8.26 -17.76
CA TYR A 602 37.38 8.48 -19.13
C TYR A 602 36.13 7.66 -19.44
N PHE A 603 34.98 8.26 -19.13
CA PHE A 603 33.66 7.67 -19.32
C PHE A 603 32.58 8.75 -19.41
N GLY A 604 31.42 8.38 -19.95
CA GLY A 604 30.23 9.23 -20.03
C GLY A 604 30.46 10.67 -20.51
N ALA A 605 29.73 11.59 -19.88
CA ALA A 605 29.81 13.02 -20.15
C ALA A 605 29.71 13.86 -18.88
N SER A 606 30.23 15.08 -18.92
CA SER A 606 30.14 16.03 -17.82
C SER A 606 28.70 16.53 -17.59
N ILE A 607 28.45 17.07 -16.41
CA ILE A 607 27.14 17.65 -16.05
C ILE A 607 26.72 18.78 -17.01
N LEU A 608 27.67 19.58 -17.51
CA LEU A 608 27.39 20.65 -18.47
C LEU A 608 26.96 20.09 -19.82
N ALA A 609 27.62 19.04 -20.31
CA ALA A 609 27.26 18.37 -21.55
C ALA A 609 25.85 17.76 -21.42
N MET A 610 25.57 17.02 -20.35
CA MET A 610 24.25 16.44 -20.09
C MET A 610 23.16 17.51 -19.96
N ALA A 611 23.42 18.62 -19.28
CA ALA A 611 22.48 19.73 -19.16
C ALA A 611 22.13 20.37 -20.51
N ARG A 612 23.11 20.51 -21.42
CA ARG A 612 22.88 21.02 -22.78
C ARG A 612 22.04 20.07 -23.62
N LEU A 613 22.32 18.77 -23.53
CA LEU A 613 21.51 17.74 -24.20
C LEU A 613 20.07 17.75 -23.68
N GLY A 614 19.89 17.76 -22.36
CA GLY A 614 18.58 17.89 -21.72
C GLY A 614 17.82 19.11 -22.23
N ASN A 615 18.45 20.29 -22.24
CA ASN A 615 17.85 21.52 -22.75
C ASN A 615 17.44 21.40 -24.22
N LYS A 616 18.31 20.83 -25.09
CA LYS A 616 17.99 20.58 -26.52
C LYS A 616 16.77 19.68 -26.67
N LYS A 617 16.60 18.70 -25.79
CA LYS A 617 15.48 17.75 -25.79
C LYS A 617 14.24 18.23 -25.00
N GLY A 618 14.25 19.42 -24.42
CA GLY A 618 13.10 19.99 -23.70
C GLY A 618 13.01 19.59 -22.22
N TYR A 619 14.15 19.33 -21.58
CA TYR A 619 14.28 18.96 -20.17
C TYR A 619 15.17 19.92 -19.40
N SER A 620 14.87 20.11 -18.12
CA SER A 620 15.70 20.87 -17.18
C SER A 620 16.34 19.93 -16.18
N LEU A 621 17.62 20.14 -15.90
CA LEU A 621 18.32 19.46 -14.81
C LEU A 621 17.76 19.94 -13.46
N VAL A 622 17.31 19.02 -12.61
CA VAL A 622 16.67 19.36 -11.32
C VAL A 622 17.43 18.85 -10.11
N TYR A 623 18.23 17.79 -10.24
CA TYR A 623 18.98 17.22 -9.12
C TYR A 623 20.16 16.36 -9.61
N ALA A 624 21.14 16.15 -8.73
CA ALA A 624 22.22 15.17 -8.86
C ALA A 624 22.36 14.47 -7.50
N ASP A 625 22.46 13.14 -7.50
CA ASP A 625 22.59 12.40 -6.24
C ASP A 625 23.86 12.78 -5.48
N ASN A 626 23.85 12.60 -4.16
CA ASN A 626 24.89 13.11 -3.29
C ASN A 626 26.26 12.44 -3.47
N ASN A 627 26.35 11.30 -4.17
CA ASN A 627 27.62 10.66 -4.54
C ASN A 627 28.13 11.09 -5.92
N GLY A 628 27.35 11.88 -6.68
CA GLY A 628 27.74 12.40 -7.99
C GLY A 628 27.80 11.32 -9.06
N VAL A 629 26.77 10.47 -9.13
CA VAL A 629 26.67 9.38 -10.11
C VAL A 629 25.54 9.67 -11.11
N ASN A 630 24.34 9.99 -10.63
CA ASN A 630 23.12 10.13 -11.40
C ASN A 630 22.58 11.56 -11.40
N LEU A 631 22.21 12.04 -12.59
CA LEU A 631 21.48 13.29 -12.80
C LEU A 631 19.99 13.02 -13.01
N PHE A 632 19.16 13.95 -12.55
CA PHE A 632 17.71 13.91 -12.70
C PHE A 632 17.24 15.09 -13.53
N PHE A 633 16.48 14.80 -14.58
CA PHE A 633 15.91 15.76 -15.50
C PHE A 633 14.39 15.67 -15.49
N VAL A 634 13.72 16.82 -15.54
CA VAL A 634 12.26 16.91 -15.64
C VAL A 634 11.88 17.65 -16.92
N ARG A 635 10.86 17.16 -17.61
CA ARG A 635 10.34 17.78 -18.84
C ARG A 635 9.84 19.20 -18.55
N ASN A 636 10.19 20.16 -19.40
CA ASN A 636 10.02 21.59 -19.12
C ASN A 636 8.55 22.01 -18.97
N ASP A 637 7.64 21.42 -19.75
CA ASP A 637 6.20 21.64 -19.66
C ASP A 637 5.66 21.27 -18.28
N LEU A 638 6.11 20.14 -17.72
CA LEU A 638 5.73 19.67 -16.40
C LEU A 638 6.36 20.52 -15.29
N LEU A 639 7.64 20.89 -15.44
CA LEU A 639 8.35 21.71 -14.46
C LEU A 639 7.66 23.08 -14.27
N SER A 640 7.11 23.65 -15.35
CA SER A 640 6.43 24.96 -15.33
C SER A 640 5.09 24.98 -14.58
N ILE A 641 4.44 23.81 -14.45
CA ILE A 641 3.13 23.67 -13.82
C ILE A 641 3.21 23.00 -12.45
N LEU A 642 4.42 22.68 -11.95
CA LEU A 642 4.57 22.08 -10.63
C LEU A 642 4.06 23.04 -9.54
N PRO A 643 3.37 22.52 -8.51
CA PRO A 643 2.88 23.34 -7.40
C PRO A 643 4.01 23.84 -6.48
N VAL A 644 5.24 23.38 -6.70
CA VAL A 644 6.45 23.74 -5.95
C VAL A 644 7.59 24.06 -6.90
N LYS A 645 8.49 24.95 -6.50
CA LYS A 645 9.73 25.19 -7.24
C LYS A 645 10.77 24.17 -6.80
N ILE A 646 11.37 23.42 -7.73
CA ILE A 646 12.52 22.58 -7.36
C ILE A 646 13.74 23.47 -7.12
N LYS A 647 14.34 23.35 -5.94
CA LYS A 647 15.53 24.09 -5.54
C LYS A 647 16.65 23.89 -6.54
N ASN A 648 17.28 24.99 -6.93
CA ASN A 648 18.41 25.00 -7.88
C ASN A 648 18.11 24.44 -9.28
N ALA A 649 16.85 24.14 -9.64
CA ALA A 649 16.54 23.63 -10.98
C ALA A 649 17.12 24.53 -12.08
N GLY A 650 17.87 23.93 -13.01
CA GLY A 650 18.61 24.59 -14.08
C GLY A 650 19.95 25.22 -13.68
N ASP A 651 20.30 25.27 -12.39
CA ASP A 651 21.56 25.83 -11.88
C ASP A 651 22.61 24.73 -11.70
N ILE A 652 23.35 24.45 -12.77
CA ILE A 652 24.38 23.40 -12.86
C ILE A 652 25.37 23.49 -11.69
N GLY A 653 25.87 24.69 -11.39
CA GLY A 653 26.88 24.89 -10.34
C GLY A 653 26.36 24.56 -8.94
N LYS A 654 25.08 24.82 -8.67
CA LYS A 654 24.46 24.46 -7.37
C LYS A 654 23.95 23.03 -7.30
N ILE A 655 23.63 22.42 -8.44
CA ILE A 655 23.19 21.02 -8.50
C ILE A 655 24.38 20.07 -8.41
N TYR A 656 25.51 20.43 -9.04
CA TYR A 656 26.69 19.60 -9.12
C TYR A 656 27.10 18.99 -7.77
N LYS A 657 27.38 17.68 -7.82
CA LYS A 657 27.99 16.92 -6.73
C LYS A 657 29.31 16.34 -7.24
N ALA A 658 30.36 16.56 -6.46
CA ALA A 658 31.63 15.91 -6.69
C ALA A 658 31.51 14.42 -6.38
N PRO A 659 32.28 13.56 -7.07
CA PRO A 659 32.23 12.13 -6.89
C PRO A 659 32.76 11.73 -5.51
N LYS A 660 32.13 10.73 -4.90
CA LYS A 660 32.51 10.22 -3.56
C LYS A 660 32.81 8.73 -3.53
N TYR A 661 33.08 8.15 -4.69
CA TYR A 661 33.19 6.71 -4.91
C TYR A 661 34.61 6.25 -5.28
N GLY A 662 35.61 7.14 -5.27
CA GLY A 662 36.98 6.76 -5.58
C GLY A 662 38.06 7.71 -5.04
N VAL A 663 39.30 7.43 -5.44
CA VAL A 663 40.52 8.15 -5.02
C VAL A 663 41.19 8.93 -6.16
N GLY A 664 40.59 8.92 -7.35
CA GLY A 664 41.08 9.65 -8.51
C GLY A 664 40.66 11.12 -8.51
N PRO A 665 40.75 11.80 -9.67
CA PRO A 665 40.46 13.23 -9.76
C PRO A 665 39.08 13.58 -9.19
N ASN A 666 39.09 14.58 -8.29
CA ASN A 666 37.92 15.10 -7.58
C ASN A 666 37.13 14.08 -6.74
N GLY A 667 37.72 12.91 -6.42
CA GLY A 667 37.07 11.83 -5.65
C GLY A 667 36.42 10.74 -6.50
N GLY A 668 36.72 10.72 -7.81
CA GLY A 668 36.19 9.76 -8.78
C GLY A 668 37.14 8.62 -9.11
N HIS A 669 36.99 8.08 -10.33
CA HIS A 669 37.79 6.95 -10.81
C HIS A 669 39.26 7.31 -11.10
N PRO A 670 40.17 6.32 -11.14
CA PRO A 670 41.57 6.53 -11.48
C PRO A 670 41.78 7.28 -12.80
N VAL A 671 42.85 8.06 -12.89
CA VAL A 671 43.19 8.82 -14.10
C VAL A 671 43.32 7.88 -15.31
N ASP A 672 42.77 8.30 -16.45
CA ASP A 672 42.96 7.63 -17.72
C ASP A 672 44.44 7.58 -18.12
N ALA A 673 45.03 6.39 -18.04
CA ALA A 673 46.42 6.16 -18.44
C ALA A 673 46.65 6.35 -19.95
N LYS A 674 45.59 6.31 -20.76
CA LYS A 674 45.65 6.46 -22.23
C LYS A 674 45.64 7.92 -22.68
N ASN A 675 45.36 8.87 -21.78
CA ASN A 675 45.24 10.31 -22.08
C ASN A 675 44.30 10.60 -23.27
N ARG A 676 43.17 9.90 -23.34
CA ARG A 676 42.18 10.09 -24.41
C ARG A 676 41.56 11.48 -24.32
N LEU A 677 41.24 12.05 -25.48
CA LEU A 677 40.66 13.38 -25.59
C LEU A 677 39.14 13.32 -25.40
N TYR A 678 38.61 14.35 -24.75
CA TYR A 678 37.17 14.59 -24.66
C TYR A 678 36.72 15.55 -25.75
N LEU A 679 35.52 15.32 -26.26
CA LEU A 679 34.80 16.19 -27.17
C LEU A 679 33.96 17.22 -26.41
N SER A 680 33.58 18.30 -27.08
CA SER A 680 32.61 19.27 -26.58
C SER A 680 31.19 18.88 -27.00
N SER A 681 30.21 19.02 -26.09
CA SER A 681 28.79 18.86 -26.43
C SER A 681 28.32 19.81 -27.53
N ILE A 682 28.94 21.00 -27.65
CA ILE A 682 28.59 21.95 -28.72
C ILE A 682 28.92 21.36 -30.08
N ASP A 683 30.04 20.66 -30.21
CA ASP A 683 30.46 20.07 -31.48
C ASP A 683 29.63 18.84 -31.84
N VAL A 684 29.28 18.01 -30.85
CA VAL A 684 28.48 16.80 -31.04
C VAL A 684 27.00 17.12 -31.30
N LEU A 685 26.47 18.23 -30.75
CA LEU A 685 25.05 18.61 -30.89
C LEU A 685 24.74 19.54 -32.07
N LYS A 686 25.74 19.99 -32.82
CA LYS A 686 25.55 20.63 -34.14
C LYS A 686 24.76 19.69 -35.06
#